data_AF-A0A316QWA7-F1
#
_entry.id   AF-A0A316QWA7-F1
#
_cell.length_a   1.000
_cell.length_b   1.000
_cell.length_c   1.000
_cell.angle_alpha   90.00
_cell.angle_beta   90.00
_cell.angle_gamma   90.00
#
_symmetry.space_group_name_H-M   'P 1'
#
loop_
_entity.id
_entity.type
_entity.pdbx_description
1 polymer ?
#
loop_
_entity_poly.entity_id
_entity_poly.type
_entity_poly.pdbx_seq_one_letter_code
_entity_poly.pdbx_strand_id
1 'polypeptide(L)'
;MKKKSVKLLIACLLSCAGVASAAGAAGSVMSVKAASGVAENAPFYDGPMCSDKSSVTKRSDGSYAVSQTTGGGGTRLFYGDYVSGGAENAYLLDLTDTEITFSVDSLAAGQGIELAFMSFRQNGDMYPMQGYGQGFSVLLADDGGGNTGFCPRVSTFSLDGGYSPYTTTGNDYLVYNNTSPRDSYLEKDMKLHIFAGEDKLNIEIDWVRDGNNGAAYDYRAELPLNVLPVTGDYAFDYTKSYFMIGNSGAGMNMTLEDISEPATNAYYEKYGGKYHNSARYTEEYRIAANALGGETATGADVKEYYYTEMNFLGVDPSGMRKSDRYEYDAAKSISTAGFDEKALALKEEVFAGYTVDSDITNERDAIGAFAFYTKFSDRLTEYEVIANHIREALSEKDFGQKAVEASIAGFLEKYSAAVRENYKPALADYDKVLKEYAALSAFAKGMVSNYAALESWKEETLVEMKGLYYSTEGSYFTNEYDYTEEDGKGSVTKCYAGAVRNEDGSTKLLLSDDTTNRLVYGTDIKDGKWTDYAVNLSDFEMKFTVDSSAANARFAINFVSHRSALPYGDEINPGLSLFFRMGFDGPGSAGVALTETKGGIYPNSNPDTPALEGFTNDWGGFGSLKCAEGIVGKTITVRLAAEEAGVRLTVSAEGSADASILLTNEYLAAVFATEKGAIDTSKLALTFSVGEGMESYSGNSDIELTVKQISDEYADFTRELFADFETYKSSVAALSGKTSLTFDEIRSINAKSENIAVKEGLLRRYEAETLAAKKAELSAEALAKIDAMAIDYFKGQMNALAGVTPDNYIEKRTALTKFEEQWKVVTASQKELYAECADAVAAVEADIAGCGLAKGVIDDIAALVAKTPLPATIETLREEYAALKVRYEGLAEKYKAQVTNGDDFTAYGELLDAYDPAQSVENAIEKLFVDYATINSSNKNEAKEALAAVRAAYEELTESQKQEVSNFAKTDEFEEKIAAFEQSQIDYSVAAAFDREVVEKTGLYAEITAENKAAALADVAALKEKYEALTQAQKDFSEKYSLVGELEEKISAFEVQQTLKEAAEAVDALIAGIGRVENTSAFKNKIDAARAAYDALSAEAKALVSGLSALEKAESDYAALQESSEGSESGSSSKADSGCGSSIGALGGLMATVVLAAGAALAAKKKSDDK
;
A
#
# COMPACT_ATOMS: atom_id res chain seq x y z
N MET A 1 -35.18 -56.41 43.28
CA MET A 1 -36.30 -57.20 42.72
C MET A 1 -36.31 -57.06 41.20
N LYS A 2 -37.25 -57.74 40.51
CA LYS A 2 -37.44 -57.83 39.04
C LYS A 2 -37.11 -56.51 38.29
N LYS A 3 -36.42 -56.47 37.13
CA LYS A 3 -36.78 -57.03 35.80
C LYS A 3 -38.20 -56.56 35.36
N LYS A 4 -38.47 -56.04 34.17
CA LYS A 4 -37.77 -55.90 32.87
C LYS A 4 -38.30 -54.58 32.25
N SER A 5 -37.48 -53.70 31.67
CA SER A 5 -37.03 -53.70 30.25
C SER A 5 -38.11 -53.35 29.20
N VAL A 6 -37.66 -52.65 28.15
CA VAL A 6 -38.08 -52.78 26.74
C VAL A 6 -39.29 -51.96 26.25
N LYS A 7 -38.97 -51.11 25.24
CA LYS A 7 -39.80 -50.58 24.12
C LYS A 7 -40.83 -49.47 24.44
N LEU A 8 -40.97 -48.37 23.68
CA LEU A 8 -40.90 -48.06 22.21
C LEU A 8 -42.31 -47.98 21.61
N LEU A 9 -42.53 -47.05 20.67
CA LEU A 9 -43.79 -46.76 19.98
C LEU A 9 -44.89 -46.22 20.92
N ILE A 10 -45.91 -45.46 20.52
CA ILE A 10 -46.17 -44.49 19.45
C ILE A 10 -47.59 -43.97 19.77
N ALA A 11 -47.75 -42.66 19.82
CA ALA A 11 -48.93 -41.88 19.40
C ALA A 11 -50.37 -42.11 19.96
N CYS A 12 -51.23 -41.19 19.48
CA CYS A 12 -52.69 -41.12 19.53
C CYS A 12 -53.29 -40.63 20.87
N LEU A 13 -53.45 -39.32 21.09
CA LEU A 13 -54.27 -38.27 20.40
C LEU A 13 -55.68 -38.12 20.98
N LEU A 14 -56.17 -36.88 20.96
CA LEU A 14 -57.49 -36.42 21.41
C LEU A 14 -57.81 -36.66 22.90
N SER A 15 -57.42 -35.70 23.73
CA SER A 15 -58.07 -35.44 25.02
C SER A 15 -58.17 -33.93 25.30
N CYS A 16 -59.29 -33.54 25.93
CA CYS A 16 -59.51 -32.24 26.59
C CYS A 16 -59.52 -30.96 25.72
N ALA A 17 -60.60 -30.78 24.95
CA ALA A 17 -61.20 -29.45 24.70
C ALA A 17 -62.58 -29.40 25.39
N GLY A 18 -62.56 -29.36 26.72
CA GLY A 18 -63.75 -29.48 27.58
C GLY A 18 -64.19 -28.15 28.22
N VAL A 19 -65.48 -27.87 28.11
CA VAL A 19 -66.29 -26.82 28.77
C VAL A 19 -65.70 -26.21 30.06
N ALA A 20 -65.63 -24.87 30.09
CA ALA A 20 -65.70 -24.04 31.29
C ALA A 20 -66.83 -23.01 31.06
N SER A 21 -68.02 -23.19 31.65
CA SER A 21 -68.46 -22.66 32.95
C SER A 21 -68.80 -21.15 32.92
N ALA A 22 -69.89 -20.66 33.53
CA ALA A 22 -70.73 -21.26 34.56
C ALA A 22 -72.23 -20.91 34.41
N ALA A 23 -73.10 -21.65 35.11
CA ALA A 23 -74.52 -21.33 35.23
C ALA A 23 -74.76 -20.25 36.30
N GLY A 24 -75.71 -19.33 36.07
CA GLY A 24 -75.92 -18.19 36.98
C GLY A 24 -77.27 -17.47 36.90
N ALA A 25 -78.28 -18.01 36.22
CA ALA A 25 -79.61 -17.40 36.11
C ALA A 25 -80.73 -18.35 36.54
N ALA A 26 -81.63 -17.88 37.39
CA ALA A 26 -82.85 -18.58 37.79
C ALA A 26 -84.04 -17.61 37.66
N GLY A 27 -84.83 -17.75 36.59
CA GLY A 27 -85.89 -16.79 36.28
C GLY A 27 -86.63 -17.04 34.96
N SER A 28 -87.41 -18.11 34.90
CA SER A 28 -88.60 -18.34 34.04
C SER A 28 -88.70 -17.61 32.68
N VAL A 29 -88.57 -18.37 31.59
CA VAL A 29 -88.91 -17.94 30.22
C VAL A 29 -90.43 -17.67 30.08
N MET A 30 -90.81 -16.57 29.42
CA MET A 30 -92.09 -16.43 28.72
C MET A 30 -91.85 -16.41 27.21
N SER A 31 -92.60 -17.21 26.46
CA SER A 31 -92.53 -17.25 25.00
C SER A 31 -93.63 -16.39 24.37
N VAL A 32 -93.25 -15.55 23.42
CA VAL A 32 -94.17 -14.77 22.57
C VAL A 32 -94.22 -15.42 21.18
N LYS A 33 -95.39 -15.42 20.54
CA LYS A 33 -95.56 -15.91 19.17
C LYS A 33 -95.19 -14.82 18.16
N ALA A 34 -94.53 -15.20 17.07
CA ALA A 34 -94.38 -14.33 15.90
C ALA A 34 -95.74 -13.98 15.28
N ALA A 35 -95.87 -12.75 14.77
CA ALA A 35 -97.05 -12.26 14.07
C ALA A 35 -96.98 -12.60 12.56
N SER A 36 -98.11 -12.98 11.97
CA SER A 36 -98.20 -13.32 10.54
C SER A 36 -98.65 -12.10 9.73
N GLY A 37 -97.80 -11.56 8.86
CA GLY A 37 -98.17 -10.47 7.94
C GLY A 37 -97.02 -9.66 7.32
N VAL A 38 -95.82 -9.74 7.87
CA VAL A 38 -94.64 -8.99 7.40
C VAL A 38 -94.03 -9.64 6.16
N ALA A 39 -93.53 -8.83 5.21
CA ALA A 39 -92.71 -9.31 4.09
C ALA A 39 -91.23 -9.40 4.52
N GLU A 40 -90.59 -10.55 4.29
CA GLU A 40 -89.31 -10.94 4.92
C GLU A 40 -88.15 -9.93 4.73
N ASN A 41 -88.13 -9.17 3.61
CA ASN A 41 -87.02 -8.26 3.26
C ASN A 41 -87.42 -6.76 3.27
N ALA A 42 -88.33 -6.33 4.16
CA ALA A 42 -88.68 -4.91 4.32
C ALA A 42 -87.72 -4.17 5.28
N PRO A 43 -87.09 -3.04 4.91
CA PRO A 43 -86.22 -2.24 5.78
C PRO A 43 -87.02 -1.36 6.79
N PHE A 44 -88.29 -1.66 7.01
CA PHE A 44 -89.14 -0.99 7.99
C PHE A 44 -89.93 -2.02 8.76
N TYR A 45 -89.99 -1.87 10.08
CA TYR A 45 -90.58 -2.87 10.99
C TYR A 45 -91.61 -2.26 11.94
N ASP A 46 -92.63 -3.06 12.25
CA ASP A 46 -93.71 -2.72 13.17
C ASP A 46 -93.32 -3.05 14.61
N GLY A 47 -93.40 -2.07 15.52
CA GLY A 47 -92.93 -2.22 16.90
C GLY A 47 -93.55 -3.45 17.61
N PRO A 48 -92.76 -4.36 18.21
CA PRO A 48 -93.21 -5.71 18.62
C PRO A 48 -94.22 -5.75 19.77
N MET A 49 -94.54 -4.61 20.37
CA MET A 49 -95.60 -4.43 21.39
C MET A 49 -96.89 -3.80 20.80
N CYS A 50 -96.91 -3.46 19.51
CA CYS A 50 -97.95 -2.67 18.83
C CYS A 50 -98.20 -3.11 17.37
N SER A 51 -97.91 -4.38 17.02
CA SER A 51 -98.17 -5.00 15.70
C SER A 51 -99.59 -4.77 15.15
N ASP A 52 -100.55 -4.59 16.04
CA ASP A 52 -101.98 -4.44 15.72
C ASP A 52 -102.34 -2.98 15.37
N LYS A 53 -101.37 -2.06 15.43
CA LYS A 53 -101.55 -0.60 15.35
C LYS A 53 -100.79 0.08 14.22
N SER A 54 -99.79 -0.56 13.65
CA SER A 54 -99.09 -0.07 12.46
C SER A 54 -98.93 -1.18 11.43
N SER A 55 -98.66 -0.80 10.19
CA SER A 55 -98.13 -1.72 9.18
C SER A 55 -97.19 -0.98 8.23
N VAL A 56 -96.19 -1.69 7.69
CA VAL A 56 -95.37 -1.20 6.58
C VAL A 56 -95.34 -2.19 5.42
N THR A 57 -95.39 -1.69 4.19
CA THR A 57 -95.36 -2.52 2.98
C THR A 57 -94.49 -1.88 1.90
N LYS A 58 -93.51 -2.64 1.38
CA LYS A 58 -92.70 -2.25 0.22
C LYS A 58 -93.53 -2.33 -1.06
N ARG A 59 -93.52 -1.27 -1.86
CA ARG A 59 -94.16 -1.23 -3.19
C ARG A 59 -93.19 -1.69 -4.29
N SER A 60 -93.73 -2.01 -5.46
CA SER A 60 -92.97 -2.48 -6.63
C SER A 60 -92.05 -1.42 -7.26
N ASP A 61 -92.33 -0.14 -6.99
CA ASP A 61 -91.48 1.01 -7.36
C ASP A 61 -90.28 1.22 -6.41
N GLY A 62 -90.29 0.57 -5.23
CA GLY A 62 -89.25 0.69 -4.20
C GLY A 62 -89.66 1.49 -2.96
N SER A 63 -90.75 2.27 -3.02
CA SER A 63 -91.27 3.08 -1.91
C SER A 63 -91.89 2.23 -0.80
N TYR A 64 -92.17 2.86 0.35
CA TYR A 64 -92.75 2.22 1.53
C TYR A 64 -94.07 2.88 1.92
N ALA A 65 -95.15 2.09 1.91
CA ALA A 65 -96.43 2.48 2.48
C ALA A 65 -96.41 2.25 3.99
N VAL A 66 -96.55 3.31 4.79
CA VAL A 66 -96.64 3.29 6.26
C VAL A 66 -98.07 3.61 6.68
N SER A 67 -98.68 2.76 7.49
CA SER A 67 -100.02 2.97 8.06
C SER A 67 -99.98 2.90 9.58
N GLN A 68 -100.78 3.72 10.27
CA GLN A 68 -100.94 3.71 11.72
C GLN A 68 -102.41 3.95 12.11
N THR A 69 -103.03 2.98 12.79
CA THR A 69 -104.47 3.00 13.07
C THR A 69 -104.83 3.73 14.37
N THR A 70 -104.02 3.59 15.42
CA THR A 70 -104.24 4.22 16.73
C THR A 70 -102.94 4.71 17.36
N GLY A 71 -103.04 5.78 18.16
CA GLY A 71 -101.90 6.49 18.73
C GLY A 71 -101.04 5.66 19.68
N GLY A 72 -99.77 6.05 19.78
CA GLY A 72 -98.74 5.34 20.55
C GLY A 72 -98.13 4.13 19.84
N GLY A 73 -98.46 3.91 18.55
CA GLY A 73 -97.63 3.10 17.65
C GLY A 73 -96.51 3.97 17.06
N GLY A 74 -95.34 3.37 16.81
CA GLY A 74 -94.19 4.04 16.21
C GLY A 74 -93.45 3.10 15.25
N THR A 75 -93.27 3.56 14.03
CA THR A 75 -92.65 2.82 12.91
C THR A 75 -91.15 3.17 12.82
N ARG A 76 -90.30 2.18 12.47
CA ARG A 76 -88.83 2.31 12.54
C ARG A 76 -88.13 1.78 11.29
N LEU A 77 -87.03 2.43 10.91
CA LEU A 77 -86.10 1.98 9.86
C LEU A 77 -85.12 0.92 10.41
N PHE A 78 -84.94 -0.19 9.69
CA PHE A 78 -84.32 -1.44 10.16
C PHE A 78 -83.62 -2.23 9.03
N TYR A 79 -82.85 -3.27 9.33
CA TYR A 79 -82.41 -4.25 8.32
C TYR A 79 -82.26 -5.69 8.86
N GLY A 80 -82.84 -6.65 8.13
CA GLY A 80 -82.78 -8.09 8.42
C GLY A 80 -84.07 -8.66 9.03
N ASP A 81 -84.15 -10.00 9.11
CA ASP A 81 -85.30 -10.73 9.65
C ASP A 81 -85.38 -10.70 11.20
N TYR A 82 -86.59 -10.64 11.74
CA TYR A 82 -86.89 -10.46 13.18
C TYR A 82 -87.40 -11.74 13.87
N VAL A 83 -87.55 -12.87 13.16
CA VAL A 83 -88.30 -14.04 13.65
C VAL A 83 -87.67 -14.77 14.86
N SER A 84 -86.42 -14.49 15.25
CA SER A 84 -85.66 -15.30 16.22
C SER A 84 -85.06 -14.58 17.45
N GLY A 85 -85.68 -13.50 17.95
CA GLY A 85 -85.39 -12.97 19.30
C GLY A 85 -83.96 -12.48 19.54
N GLY A 86 -83.28 -12.03 18.49
CA GLY A 86 -81.95 -11.46 18.52
C GLY A 86 -81.93 -9.94 18.73
N ALA A 87 -80.73 -9.36 18.73
CA ALA A 87 -80.55 -7.91 18.87
C ALA A 87 -81.08 -7.13 17.66
N GLU A 88 -81.66 -5.96 17.90
CA GLU A 88 -82.15 -5.06 16.85
C GLU A 88 -80.99 -4.48 16.02
N ASN A 89 -80.85 -4.95 14.78
CA ASN A 89 -80.05 -4.35 13.70
C ASN A 89 -80.67 -3.02 13.22
N ALA A 90 -80.66 -2.01 14.08
CA ALA A 90 -81.21 -0.70 13.79
C ALA A 90 -80.46 -0.01 12.64
N TYR A 91 -81.21 0.62 11.73
CA TYR A 91 -80.64 1.59 10.80
C TYR A 91 -80.39 2.90 11.54
N LEU A 92 -79.26 3.55 11.27
CA LEU A 92 -78.86 4.83 11.85
C LEU A 92 -78.52 5.77 10.69
N LEU A 93 -79.15 6.94 10.66
CA LEU A 93 -78.90 8.00 9.67
C LEU A 93 -77.75 8.90 10.08
N ASP A 94 -76.98 9.38 9.11
CA ASP A 94 -76.03 10.47 9.30
C ASP A 94 -76.63 11.82 8.89
N LEU A 95 -77.10 12.58 9.89
CA LEU A 95 -77.76 13.88 9.71
C LEU A 95 -76.78 15.04 9.42
N THR A 96 -75.53 14.74 9.04
CA THR A 96 -74.59 15.75 8.48
C THR A 96 -75.07 16.27 7.13
N ASP A 97 -75.66 15.42 6.30
CA ASP A 97 -76.41 15.76 5.09
C ASP A 97 -77.37 14.60 4.79
N THR A 98 -78.66 14.74 5.17
CA THR A 98 -79.72 13.75 5.02
C THR A 98 -80.96 14.40 4.41
N GLU A 99 -81.54 13.79 3.39
CA GLU A 99 -82.75 14.23 2.71
C GLU A 99 -83.80 13.11 2.69
N ILE A 100 -84.98 13.37 3.27
CA ILE A 100 -86.09 12.42 3.40
C ILE A 100 -87.25 12.93 2.55
N THR A 101 -87.66 12.15 1.54
CA THR A 101 -88.77 12.49 0.64
C THR A 101 -89.98 11.60 0.95
N PHE A 102 -91.12 12.21 1.28
CA PHE A 102 -92.32 11.54 1.74
C PHE A 102 -93.59 12.31 1.39
N SER A 103 -94.70 11.61 1.26
CA SER A 103 -96.04 12.18 1.03
C SER A 103 -97.01 11.68 2.11
N VAL A 104 -97.91 12.54 2.59
CA VAL A 104 -98.87 12.17 3.65
C VAL A 104 -100.22 11.84 3.03
N ASP A 105 -100.45 10.55 2.77
CA ASP A 105 -101.64 10.03 2.11
C ASP A 105 -102.94 10.37 2.87
N SER A 106 -102.93 10.34 4.22
CA SER A 106 -104.09 10.77 5.02
C SER A 106 -103.73 10.97 6.50
N LEU A 107 -104.38 11.94 7.17
CA LEU A 107 -104.27 12.14 8.62
C LEU A 107 -105.65 12.49 9.23
N ALA A 108 -105.94 11.98 10.42
CA ALA A 108 -107.17 12.31 11.15
C ALA A 108 -107.15 13.75 11.71
N ALA A 109 -108.33 14.39 11.79
CA ALA A 109 -108.45 15.78 12.22
C ALA A 109 -107.95 16.03 13.65
N GLY A 110 -107.26 17.15 13.86
CA GLY A 110 -106.67 17.52 15.15
C GLY A 110 -105.54 16.61 15.63
N GLN A 111 -104.94 15.82 14.73
CA GLN A 111 -103.74 15.02 15.01
C GLN A 111 -102.48 15.69 14.44
N GLY A 112 -101.33 15.21 14.90
CA GLY A 112 -100.03 15.48 14.28
C GLY A 112 -99.24 14.20 14.02
N ILE A 113 -98.33 14.28 13.04
CA ILE A 113 -97.31 13.27 12.75
C ILE A 113 -96.01 13.72 13.41
N GLU A 114 -95.23 12.81 13.95
CA GLU A 114 -93.94 13.10 14.56
C GLU A 114 -92.83 12.35 13.83
N LEU A 115 -91.87 13.09 13.29
CA LEU A 115 -90.64 12.56 12.70
C LEU A 115 -89.51 12.74 13.71
N ALA A 116 -89.13 11.66 14.40
CA ALA A 116 -88.21 11.71 15.53
C ALA A 116 -86.82 11.17 15.17
N PHE A 117 -85.80 11.87 15.68
CA PHE A 117 -84.37 11.64 15.47
C PHE A 117 -83.70 11.56 16.84
N MET A 118 -83.24 10.37 17.26
CA MET A 118 -82.72 10.18 18.62
C MET A 118 -81.63 9.11 18.73
N SER A 119 -80.89 9.14 19.83
CA SER A 119 -79.94 8.09 20.25
C SER A 119 -80.49 7.35 21.47
N PHE A 120 -80.34 6.02 21.52
CA PHE A 120 -80.88 5.16 22.56
C PHE A 120 -79.79 4.47 23.40
N ARG A 121 -80.09 4.20 24.67
CA ARG A 121 -79.32 3.26 25.49
C ARG A 121 -79.60 1.80 25.07
N GLN A 122 -78.61 1.12 24.52
CA GLN A 122 -78.63 -0.34 24.37
C GLN A 122 -78.40 -1.01 25.73
N ASN A 123 -79.48 -1.46 26.38
CA ASN A 123 -79.43 -2.27 27.59
C ASN A 123 -79.57 -3.75 27.22
N GLY A 124 -78.80 -4.64 27.85
CA GLY A 124 -78.91 -6.08 27.64
C GLY A 124 -80.35 -6.58 27.85
N ASP A 125 -80.82 -7.41 26.92
CA ASP A 125 -82.14 -8.05 26.87
C ASP A 125 -83.37 -7.11 26.92
N MET A 126 -83.18 -5.80 26.76
CA MET A 126 -84.27 -4.82 26.64
C MET A 126 -84.39 -4.29 25.21
N TYR A 127 -85.56 -4.49 24.60
CA TYR A 127 -85.90 -3.92 23.29
C TYR A 127 -85.69 -2.40 23.25
N PRO A 128 -85.09 -1.82 22.19
CA PRO A 128 -84.95 -0.37 21.99
C PRO A 128 -86.25 0.46 21.93
N MET A 129 -87.41 -0.09 22.29
CA MET A 129 -88.63 0.68 22.62
C MET A 129 -88.75 1.00 24.12
N GLN A 130 -87.87 0.47 24.97
CA GLN A 130 -87.94 0.55 26.44
C GLN A 130 -86.72 1.24 27.09
N GLY A 131 -85.82 1.80 26.27
CA GLY A 131 -84.62 2.49 26.72
C GLY A 131 -84.82 3.99 26.93
N TYR A 132 -83.98 4.58 27.79
CA TYR A 132 -83.76 6.02 27.82
C TYR A 132 -83.13 6.47 26.49
N GLY A 133 -83.50 7.66 26.02
CA GLY A 133 -83.00 8.21 24.76
C GLY A 133 -83.10 9.74 24.71
N GLN A 134 -82.24 10.34 23.87
CA GLN A 134 -82.09 11.79 23.73
C GLN A 134 -82.05 12.18 22.26
N GLY A 135 -82.62 13.33 21.90
CA GLY A 135 -82.70 13.77 20.51
C GLY A 135 -83.63 14.96 20.27
N PHE A 136 -84.14 15.06 19.05
CA PHE A 136 -85.16 16.03 18.63
C PHE A 136 -86.21 15.38 17.74
N SER A 137 -87.39 16.00 17.65
CA SER A 137 -88.41 15.63 16.66
C SER A 137 -88.91 16.83 15.91
N VAL A 138 -89.32 16.58 14.67
CA VAL A 138 -90.09 17.51 13.85
C VAL A 138 -91.57 17.11 13.99
N LEU A 139 -92.33 17.90 14.74
CA LEU A 139 -93.76 17.72 14.92
C LEU A 139 -94.53 18.40 13.79
N LEU A 140 -95.26 17.62 13.02
CA LEU A 140 -96.07 18.00 11.87
C LEU A 140 -97.56 18.07 12.31
N ALA A 141 -98.06 19.24 12.76
CA ALA A 141 -99.38 19.34 13.42
C ALA A 141 -100.26 20.53 12.98
N ASP A 142 -101.57 20.36 13.21
CA ASP A 142 -102.61 21.40 13.17
C ASP A 142 -102.35 22.50 14.23
N ASP A 143 -102.64 23.76 13.91
CA ASP A 143 -102.48 24.90 14.84
C ASP A 143 -103.72 25.17 15.71
N GLY A 144 -104.81 24.43 15.50
CA GLY A 144 -106.07 24.54 16.23
C GLY A 144 -106.99 25.66 15.74
N GLY A 145 -106.61 26.38 14.68
CA GLY A 145 -107.41 27.45 14.07
C GLY A 145 -108.52 26.97 13.13
N GLY A 146 -108.53 25.68 12.76
CA GLY A 146 -109.53 25.11 11.83
C GLY A 146 -109.26 25.38 10.34
N ASN A 147 -108.09 25.93 10.01
CA ASN A 147 -107.51 25.88 8.67
C ASN A 147 -106.50 24.73 8.63
N THR A 148 -106.25 24.13 7.46
CA THR A 148 -105.24 23.05 7.27
C THR A 148 -103.81 23.60 7.28
N GLY A 149 -103.49 24.44 8.27
CA GLY A 149 -102.40 25.39 8.21
C GLY A 149 -101.18 24.96 9.00
N PHE A 150 -100.18 24.43 8.31
CA PHE A 150 -99.00 23.81 8.91
C PHE A 150 -98.19 24.73 9.87
N CYS A 151 -97.78 24.18 11.02
CA CYS A 151 -96.89 24.83 11.98
C CYS A 151 -95.85 23.82 12.51
N PRO A 152 -94.83 23.48 11.69
CA PRO A 152 -93.80 22.52 12.07
C PRO A 152 -92.98 23.04 13.25
N ARG A 153 -92.80 22.18 14.25
CA ARG A 153 -92.05 22.50 15.47
C ARG A 153 -90.90 21.52 15.66
N VAL A 154 -89.71 22.08 15.89
CA VAL A 154 -88.55 21.31 16.36
C VAL A 154 -88.48 21.43 17.88
N SER A 155 -88.67 20.31 18.55
CA SER A 155 -88.60 20.19 20.01
C SER A 155 -87.50 19.20 20.39
N THR A 156 -86.55 19.61 21.22
CA THR A 156 -85.56 18.70 21.83
C THR A 156 -86.15 17.99 23.04
N PHE A 157 -85.77 16.73 23.26
CA PHE A 157 -86.31 15.91 24.35
C PHE A 157 -85.26 14.97 24.99
N SER A 158 -85.59 14.53 26.20
CA SER A 158 -84.96 13.39 26.89
C SER A 158 -86.09 12.49 27.40
N LEU A 159 -86.04 11.20 27.08
CA LEU A 159 -87.10 10.22 27.41
C LEU A 159 -86.80 9.51 28.73
N ASP A 160 -87.29 10.08 29.83
CA ASP A 160 -87.17 9.50 31.18
C ASP A 160 -88.31 8.51 31.49
N GLY A 161 -88.19 7.28 30.95
CA GLY A 161 -88.85 6.10 31.53
C GLY A 161 -90.38 6.04 31.48
N GLY A 162 -91.01 6.35 30.34
CA GLY A 162 -92.46 6.20 30.16
C GLY A 162 -92.91 6.09 28.71
N TYR A 163 -93.99 5.34 28.45
CA TYR A 163 -94.59 5.18 27.12
C TYR A 163 -95.37 6.43 26.67
N SER A 164 -94.69 7.43 26.12
CA SER A 164 -95.13 8.27 24.99
C SER A 164 -94.06 9.35 24.68
N PRO A 165 -93.83 9.76 23.41
CA PRO A 165 -92.97 10.90 23.08
C PRO A 165 -93.53 12.28 23.49
N TYR A 166 -94.68 12.35 24.17
CA TYR A 166 -95.29 13.63 24.57
C TYR A 166 -94.37 14.50 25.44
N THR A 167 -93.90 15.59 24.83
CA THR A 167 -93.05 16.64 25.39
C THR A 167 -93.57 17.15 26.74
N THR A 168 -92.76 17.02 27.80
CA THR A 168 -93.06 17.60 29.12
C THR A 168 -92.03 18.65 29.59
N THR A 169 -90.79 18.58 29.11
CA THR A 169 -89.75 19.62 29.30
C THR A 169 -88.80 19.67 28.10
N GLY A 170 -89.06 20.56 27.15
CA GLY A 170 -88.19 20.84 25.99
C GLY A 170 -88.24 22.32 25.64
N ASN A 171 -87.21 22.83 24.95
CA ASN A 171 -87.21 24.18 24.40
C ASN A 171 -87.82 24.13 22.99
N ASP A 172 -88.92 24.84 22.76
CA ASP A 172 -89.49 25.00 21.41
C ASP A 172 -88.65 26.03 20.61
N TYR A 173 -87.95 25.57 19.57
CA TYR A 173 -87.17 26.45 18.68
C TYR A 173 -88.03 26.87 17.49
N LEU A 174 -88.41 28.15 17.47
CA LEU A 174 -89.42 28.69 16.55
C LEU A 174 -88.93 30.01 15.89
N VAL A 175 -88.07 29.90 14.87
CA VAL A 175 -87.34 31.06 14.29
C VAL A 175 -87.28 31.08 12.75
N TYR A 176 -88.41 30.91 12.06
CA TYR A 176 -88.89 31.87 11.05
C TYR A 176 -90.31 31.51 10.59
N ASN A 177 -91.21 32.48 10.55
CA ASN A 177 -92.58 32.32 10.03
C ASN A 177 -92.75 33.27 8.83
N ASN A 178 -92.57 32.76 7.62
CA ASN A 178 -92.82 33.54 6.41
C ASN A 178 -94.34 33.62 6.16
N THR A 179 -94.89 34.83 6.07
CA THR A 179 -96.32 35.10 6.25
C THR A 179 -97.18 34.80 5.01
N SER A 180 -97.15 33.55 4.54
CA SER A 180 -98.02 33.04 3.46
C SER A 180 -99.35 32.48 4.01
N PRO A 181 -100.43 32.47 3.19
CA PRO A 181 -101.56 31.57 3.44
C PRO A 181 -101.09 30.11 3.40
N ARG A 182 -101.76 29.24 4.17
CA ARG A 182 -101.33 27.85 4.37
C ARG A 182 -102.38 26.88 3.80
N ASP A 183 -102.05 26.27 2.67
CA ASP A 183 -102.85 25.24 2.00
C ASP A 183 -102.53 23.83 2.54
N SER A 184 -103.37 22.84 2.21
CA SER A 184 -103.21 21.44 2.66
C SER A 184 -101.99 20.75 2.04
N TYR A 185 -101.23 20.02 2.86
CA TYR A 185 -100.07 19.22 2.47
C TYR A 185 -100.41 17.72 2.25
N LEU A 186 -101.64 17.28 2.54
CA LEU A 186 -102.06 15.89 2.27
C LEU A 186 -102.00 15.60 0.77
N GLU A 187 -101.58 14.37 0.42
CA GLU A 187 -101.35 13.91 -0.96
C GLU A 187 -100.33 14.78 -1.74
N LYS A 188 -99.41 15.47 -1.04
CA LYS A 188 -98.29 16.22 -1.64
C LYS A 188 -96.95 15.64 -1.21
N ASP A 189 -96.00 15.64 -2.15
CA ASP A 189 -94.60 15.32 -1.91
C ASP A 189 -93.97 16.40 -1.01
N MET A 190 -93.37 15.96 0.10
CA MET A 190 -92.65 16.77 1.08
C MET A 190 -91.19 16.33 1.14
N LYS A 191 -90.28 17.29 1.22
CA LYS A 191 -88.84 17.06 1.33
C LYS A 191 -88.32 17.67 2.62
N LEU A 192 -87.86 16.83 3.54
CA LEU A 192 -87.18 17.22 4.77
C LEU A 192 -85.67 17.07 4.56
N HIS A 193 -84.94 18.18 4.55
CA HIS A 193 -83.49 18.23 4.44
C HIS A 193 -82.88 18.63 5.79
N ILE A 194 -81.93 17.84 6.29
CA ILE A 194 -81.23 18.06 7.55
C ILE A 194 -79.73 18.04 7.26
N PHE A 195 -79.02 19.13 7.60
CA PHE A 195 -77.57 19.24 7.33
C PHE A 195 -76.81 20.03 8.40
N ALA A 196 -75.57 19.66 8.65
CA ALA A 196 -74.70 20.28 9.65
C ALA A 196 -74.01 21.56 9.14
N GLY A 197 -74.05 22.61 9.95
CA GLY A 197 -73.15 23.76 9.89
C GLY A 197 -72.06 23.68 10.98
N GLU A 198 -71.24 24.72 11.11
CA GLU A 198 -70.12 24.73 12.08
C GLU A 198 -70.54 24.54 13.55
N ASP A 199 -71.69 25.11 13.95
CA ASP A 199 -72.18 25.12 15.33
C ASP A 199 -73.66 24.72 15.49
N LYS A 200 -74.32 24.27 14.42
CA LYS A 200 -75.78 23.98 14.38
C LYS A 200 -76.16 22.89 13.37
N LEU A 201 -77.26 22.18 13.63
CA LEU A 201 -78.02 21.50 12.58
C LEU A 201 -78.99 22.48 11.95
N ASN A 202 -79.12 22.43 10.63
CA ASN A 202 -80.13 23.14 9.85
C ASN A 202 -81.19 22.12 9.46
N ILE A 203 -82.46 22.45 9.65
CA ILE A 203 -83.62 21.59 9.39
C ILE A 203 -84.54 22.37 8.46
N GLU A 204 -84.63 21.98 7.21
CA GLU A 204 -85.39 22.68 6.15
C GLU A 204 -86.46 21.76 5.56
N ILE A 205 -87.67 22.29 5.32
CA ILE A 205 -88.78 21.50 4.74
C ILE A 205 -89.44 22.29 3.62
N ASP A 206 -89.60 21.64 2.47
CA ASP A 206 -90.29 22.16 1.28
C ASP A 206 -91.38 21.17 0.85
N TRP A 207 -92.43 21.65 0.19
CA TRP A 207 -93.51 20.81 -0.34
C TRP A 207 -94.27 21.49 -1.47
N VAL A 208 -94.85 20.70 -2.37
CA VAL A 208 -95.53 21.23 -3.56
C VAL A 208 -96.87 21.90 -3.19
N ARG A 209 -96.94 23.23 -3.35
CA ARG A 209 -98.17 24.02 -3.20
C ARG A 209 -98.99 24.07 -4.50
N ASP A 210 -100.32 24.17 -4.37
CA ASP A 210 -101.23 24.31 -5.50
C ASP A 210 -101.17 25.71 -6.15
N GLY A 211 -100.27 25.86 -7.13
CA GLY A 211 -100.27 26.98 -8.07
C GLY A 211 -99.04 27.90 -8.04
N ASN A 212 -98.02 27.61 -7.24
CA ASN A 212 -96.74 28.33 -7.28
C ASN A 212 -95.58 27.37 -6.98
N ASN A 213 -94.64 27.23 -7.91
CA ASN A 213 -93.60 26.19 -7.86
C ASN A 213 -92.23 26.80 -8.22
N GLY A 214 -91.62 27.48 -7.25
CA GLY A 214 -90.37 28.22 -7.48
C GLY A 214 -89.80 28.97 -6.27
N ALA A 215 -88.74 28.38 -5.69
CA ALA A 215 -87.74 28.93 -4.78
C ALA A 215 -88.04 29.00 -3.26
N ALA A 216 -87.09 28.42 -2.52
CA ALA A 216 -86.84 28.43 -1.07
C ALA A 216 -87.76 27.58 -0.18
N TYR A 217 -87.15 26.59 0.51
CA TYR A 217 -87.75 25.82 1.61
C TYR A 217 -88.62 26.68 2.53
N ASP A 218 -89.88 26.25 2.69
CA ASP A 218 -90.97 26.94 3.35
C ASP A 218 -90.83 27.00 4.88
N TYR A 219 -90.26 25.94 5.46
CA TYR A 219 -89.81 25.91 6.86
C TYR A 219 -88.30 25.82 6.94
N ARG A 220 -87.73 26.54 7.90
CA ARG A 220 -86.33 26.43 8.32
C ARG A 220 -86.24 26.57 9.83
N ALA A 221 -85.48 25.69 10.46
CA ALA A 221 -85.07 25.82 11.85
C ALA A 221 -83.56 25.60 11.96
N GLU A 222 -82.90 26.45 12.73
CA GLU A 222 -81.51 26.26 13.14
C GLU A 222 -81.50 25.73 14.58
N LEU A 223 -80.90 24.57 14.78
CA LEU A 223 -80.82 23.88 16.06
C LEU A 223 -79.34 23.80 16.50
N PRO A 224 -78.86 24.73 17.35
CA PRO A 224 -77.47 24.76 17.78
C PRO A 224 -76.98 23.43 18.38
N LEU A 225 -75.78 22.99 18.03
CA LEU A 225 -75.21 21.72 18.50
C LEU A 225 -75.03 21.69 20.03
N ASN A 226 -74.97 22.85 20.69
CA ASN A 226 -74.89 22.97 22.14
C ASN A 226 -76.26 22.96 22.86
N VAL A 227 -77.39 22.96 22.14
CA VAL A 227 -78.74 22.74 22.70
C VAL A 227 -79.30 21.36 22.38
N LEU A 228 -78.62 20.60 21.52
CA LEU A 228 -78.75 19.14 21.51
C LEU A 228 -78.30 18.58 22.87
N PRO A 229 -78.86 17.46 23.35
CA PRO A 229 -78.40 16.83 24.58
C PRO A 229 -76.97 16.27 24.44
N VAL A 230 -75.96 17.01 24.93
CA VAL A 230 -74.53 16.70 24.75
C VAL A 230 -73.79 16.34 26.04
N THR A 231 -74.49 16.04 27.14
CA THR A 231 -73.88 15.69 28.43
C THR A 231 -74.58 14.52 29.12
N GLY A 232 -73.79 13.50 29.50
CA GLY A 232 -74.24 12.22 30.05
C GLY A 232 -73.78 11.06 29.16
N ASP A 233 -73.96 9.81 29.60
CA ASP A 233 -73.50 8.61 28.86
C ASP A 233 -74.29 8.33 27.55
N TYR A 234 -75.26 9.20 27.21
CA TYR A 234 -76.28 8.98 26.17
C TYR A 234 -76.47 10.21 25.26
N ALA A 235 -75.42 11.03 25.12
CA ALA A 235 -75.45 12.23 24.27
C ALA A 235 -75.93 11.91 22.84
N PHE A 236 -76.72 12.82 22.26
CA PHE A 236 -77.30 12.64 20.94
C PHE A 236 -76.23 12.74 19.84
N ASP A 237 -75.95 11.61 19.19
CA ASP A 237 -75.04 11.53 18.04
C ASP A 237 -75.84 11.70 16.74
N TYR A 238 -75.81 12.91 16.19
CA TYR A 238 -76.49 13.23 14.95
C TYR A 238 -75.89 12.51 13.72
N THR A 239 -74.69 11.94 13.82
CA THR A 239 -74.11 11.07 12.77
C THR A 239 -74.63 9.63 12.84
N LYS A 240 -75.39 9.28 13.88
CA LYS A 240 -75.91 7.92 14.17
C LYS A 240 -77.31 7.98 14.78
N SER A 241 -78.22 8.66 14.10
CA SER A 241 -79.58 8.92 14.58
C SER A 241 -80.57 7.82 14.20
N TYR A 242 -81.36 7.34 15.16
CA TYR A 242 -82.51 6.47 14.88
C TYR A 242 -83.65 7.30 14.29
N PHE A 243 -84.13 6.93 13.10
CA PHE A 243 -85.32 7.53 12.49
C PHE A 243 -86.60 6.79 12.88
N MET A 244 -87.61 7.54 13.33
CA MET A 244 -88.93 7.00 13.67
C MET A 244 -90.07 7.91 13.21
N ILE A 245 -91.21 7.28 12.88
CA ILE A 245 -92.44 7.93 12.45
C ILE A 245 -93.55 7.55 13.44
N GLY A 246 -94.23 8.54 14.04
CA GLY A 246 -95.35 8.34 14.98
C GLY A 246 -96.52 9.29 14.76
N ASN A 247 -97.61 9.12 15.52
CA ASN A 247 -98.73 10.08 15.55
C ASN A 247 -99.32 10.27 16.96
N SER A 248 -100.03 11.40 17.13
CA SER A 248 -100.56 11.88 18.41
C SER A 248 -101.89 11.28 18.89
N GLY A 249 -102.46 10.26 18.23
CA GLY A 249 -103.74 9.70 18.71
C GLY A 249 -104.52 8.74 17.80
N ALA A 250 -104.61 8.99 16.50
CA ALA A 250 -105.39 8.15 15.59
C ALA A 250 -105.03 8.33 14.10
N GLY A 251 -105.22 7.26 13.31
CA GLY A 251 -105.43 7.28 11.86
C GLY A 251 -104.47 8.14 11.02
N MET A 252 -103.37 7.53 10.58
CA MET A 252 -102.43 8.11 9.62
C MET A 252 -102.05 7.09 8.54
N ASN A 253 -101.89 7.56 7.30
CA ASN A 253 -101.20 6.87 6.22
C ASN A 253 -100.17 7.84 5.62
N MET A 254 -99.00 7.31 5.29
CA MET A 254 -97.85 8.05 4.77
C MET A 254 -97.09 7.17 3.79
N THR A 255 -96.66 7.75 2.69
CA THR A 255 -95.77 7.14 1.71
C THR A 255 -94.37 7.72 1.91
N LEU A 256 -93.39 6.86 2.14
CA LEU A 256 -91.98 7.24 2.14
C LEU A 256 -91.39 6.79 0.81
N GLU A 257 -90.81 7.74 0.07
CA GLU A 257 -90.39 7.55 -1.32
C GLU A 257 -88.89 7.26 -1.39
N ASP A 258 -88.09 8.09 -0.73
CA ASP A 258 -86.64 7.91 -0.63
C ASP A 258 -86.07 8.49 0.69
N ILE A 259 -84.92 7.96 1.10
CA ILE A 259 -84.03 8.55 2.10
C ILE A 259 -82.65 8.57 1.48
N SER A 260 -82.16 9.77 1.16
CA SER A 260 -80.84 9.95 0.55
C SER A 260 -79.88 10.66 1.52
N GLU A 261 -78.62 10.22 1.50
CA GLU A 261 -77.52 10.82 2.25
C GLU A 261 -76.49 11.29 1.20
N PRO A 262 -76.48 12.59 0.80
CA PRO A 262 -75.68 13.02 -0.35
C PRO A 262 -74.17 12.78 -0.21
N ALA A 263 -73.63 12.80 1.02
CA ALA A 263 -72.25 12.38 1.31
C ALA A 263 -71.98 10.92 0.92
N THR A 264 -72.96 10.03 1.16
CA THR A 264 -72.94 8.61 0.74
C THR A 264 -73.15 8.48 -0.77
N ASN A 265 -73.97 9.32 -1.40
CA ASN A 265 -74.19 9.30 -2.86
C ASN A 265 -72.99 9.83 -3.67
N ALA A 266 -72.24 10.81 -3.17
CA ALA A 266 -71.01 11.29 -3.82
C ALA A 266 -69.92 10.20 -3.92
N TYR A 267 -69.93 9.22 -3.00
CA TYR A 267 -69.11 8.01 -3.10
C TYR A 267 -69.55 7.12 -4.27
N TYR A 268 -70.86 6.94 -4.48
CA TYR A 268 -71.40 6.21 -5.63
C TYR A 268 -71.07 6.87 -6.97
N GLU A 269 -71.08 8.20 -7.10
CA GLU A 269 -70.64 8.84 -8.35
C GLU A 269 -69.14 8.62 -8.63
N LYS A 270 -68.31 8.67 -7.58
CA LYS A 270 -66.85 8.58 -7.68
C LYS A 270 -66.32 7.17 -8.01
N TYR A 271 -67.05 6.12 -7.63
CA TYR A 271 -66.64 4.72 -7.84
C TYR A 271 -67.67 3.89 -8.66
N GLY A 272 -68.80 4.48 -9.05
CA GLY A 272 -69.99 3.79 -9.55
C GLY A 272 -69.86 3.10 -10.90
N GLY A 273 -68.81 3.39 -11.68
CA GLY A 273 -68.54 2.70 -12.95
C GLY A 273 -68.43 1.18 -12.81
N LYS A 274 -68.03 0.68 -11.64
CA LYS A 274 -67.99 -0.76 -11.33
C LYS A 274 -69.19 -1.25 -10.51
N TYR A 275 -69.87 -0.36 -9.77
CA TYR A 275 -70.78 -0.74 -8.69
C TYR A 275 -72.26 -0.39 -8.91
N HIS A 276 -72.62 0.38 -9.94
CA HIS A 276 -74.03 0.63 -10.31
C HIS A 276 -74.83 -0.67 -10.58
N ASN A 277 -74.14 -1.77 -10.92
CA ASN A 277 -74.72 -3.09 -11.16
C ASN A 277 -74.50 -4.08 -10.01
N SER A 278 -74.09 -3.67 -8.79
CA SER A 278 -73.80 -4.58 -7.67
C SER A 278 -74.99 -5.47 -7.30
N ALA A 279 -76.17 -4.88 -7.12
CA ALA A 279 -77.43 -5.61 -6.91
C ALA A 279 -77.81 -6.48 -8.11
N ARG A 280 -77.53 -6.01 -9.34
CA ARG A 280 -77.81 -6.74 -10.58
C ARG A 280 -76.95 -8.00 -10.72
N TYR A 281 -75.64 -7.92 -10.45
CA TYR A 281 -74.73 -9.06 -10.47
C TYR A 281 -74.97 -10.02 -9.30
N THR A 282 -75.38 -9.49 -8.14
CA THR A 282 -75.85 -10.29 -7.01
C THR A 282 -77.06 -11.14 -7.41
N GLU A 283 -78.05 -10.54 -8.08
CA GLU A 283 -79.25 -11.25 -8.56
C GLU A 283 -78.94 -12.19 -9.74
N GLU A 284 -78.13 -11.78 -10.72
CA GLU A 284 -77.69 -12.64 -11.84
C GLU A 284 -77.00 -13.91 -11.31
N TYR A 285 -76.06 -13.77 -10.36
CA TYR A 285 -75.41 -14.91 -9.70
C TYR A 285 -76.38 -15.72 -8.83
N ARG A 286 -77.27 -15.08 -8.07
CA ARG A 286 -78.30 -15.77 -7.27
C ARG A 286 -79.19 -16.64 -8.16
N ILE A 287 -79.56 -16.17 -9.35
CA ILE A 287 -80.33 -16.93 -10.34
C ILE A 287 -79.50 -18.09 -10.91
N ALA A 288 -78.29 -17.83 -11.41
CA ALA A 288 -77.45 -18.84 -12.05
C ALA A 288 -77.00 -19.95 -11.08
N ALA A 289 -76.69 -19.60 -9.81
CA ALA A 289 -76.36 -20.57 -8.77
C ALA A 289 -77.55 -21.48 -8.42
N ASN A 290 -78.77 -20.95 -8.41
CA ASN A 290 -79.97 -21.78 -8.23
C ASN A 290 -80.26 -22.66 -9.47
N ALA A 291 -79.99 -22.18 -10.68
CA ALA A 291 -80.12 -22.95 -11.92
C ALA A 291 -79.13 -24.14 -11.96
N LEU A 292 -77.84 -23.89 -11.72
CA LEU A 292 -76.82 -24.94 -11.63
C LEU A 292 -77.07 -25.89 -10.44
N GLY A 293 -77.66 -25.39 -9.34
CA GLY A 293 -78.08 -26.21 -8.21
C GLY A 293 -79.22 -27.20 -8.51
N GLY A 294 -80.20 -26.80 -9.33
CA GLY A 294 -81.43 -27.56 -9.62
C GLY A 294 -81.22 -28.94 -10.27
N GLU A 295 -82.24 -29.81 -10.20
CA GLU A 295 -82.12 -31.23 -10.62
C GLU A 295 -81.77 -31.44 -12.11
N THR A 296 -82.00 -30.44 -12.98
CA THR A 296 -81.87 -30.55 -14.44
C THR A 296 -81.00 -29.44 -15.06
N ALA A 297 -79.77 -29.26 -14.57
CA ALA A 297 -78.81 -28.30 -15.12
C ALA A 297 -78.18 -28.79 -16.44
N THR A 298 -77.74 -27.84 -17.28
CA THR A 298 -77.18 -28.04 -18.63
C THR A 298 -75.83 -27.33 -18.80
N GLY A 299 -75.09 -27.61 -19.88
CA GLY A 299 -73.88 -26.86 -20.24
C GLY A 299 -74.09 -25.35 -20.46
N ALA A 300 -75.32 -24.89 -20.67
CA ALA A 300 -75.66 -23.45 -20.70
C ALA A 300 -75.69 -22.85 -19.29
N ASP A 301 -76.32 -23.54 -18.33
CA ASP A 301 -76.36 -23.12 -16.92
C ASP A 301 -74.95 -23.09 -16.31
N VAL A 302 -74.05 -23.97 -16.74
CA VAL A 302 -72.64 -23.97 -16.34
C VAL A 302 -71.90 -22.74 -16.86
N LYS A 303 -72.07 -22.36 -18.13
CA LYS A 303 -71.46 -21.14 -18.69
C LYS A 303 -71.99 -19.88 -17.99
N GLU A 304 -73.29 -19.80 -17.80
CA GLU A 304 -73.95 -18.68 -17.12
C GLU A 304 -73.54 -18.59 -15.65
N TYR A 305 -73.39 -19.74 -14.95
CA TYR A 305 -72.86 -19.79 -13.60
C TYR A 305 -71.43 -19.24 -13.53
N TYR A 306 -70.49 -19.71 -14.36
CA TYR A 306 -69.11 -19.23 -14.26
C TYR A 306 -68.92 -17.79 -14.78
N TYR A 307 -69.76 -17.33 -15.71
CA TYR A 307 -69.86 -15.92 -16.08
C TYR A 307 -70.31 -15.05 -14.89
N THR A 308 -71.36 -15.47 -14.18
CA THR A 308 -71.92 -14.69 -13.06
C THR A 308 -71.11 -14.82 -11.78
N GLU A 309 -70.53 -16.00 -11.46
CA GLU A 309 -69.59 -16.24 -10.36
C GLU A 309 -68.38 -15.29 -10.48
N MET A 310 -67.80 -15.16 -11.67
CA MET A 310 -66.71 -14.22 -11.93
C MET A 310 -67.12 -12.76 -11.64
N ASN A 311 -68.26 -12.32 -12.15
CA ASN A 311 -68.73 -10.94 -11.98
C ASN A 311 -69.09 -10.65 -10.51
N PHE A 312 -69.73 -11.60 -9.81
CA PHE A 312 -70.13 -11.52 -8.41
C PHE A 312 -68.94 -11.50 -7.45
N LEU A 313 -67.96 -12.39 -7.64
CA LEU A 313 -66.71 -12.38 -6.88
C LEU A 313 -65.85 -11.13 -7.16
N GLY A 314 -66.08 -10.45 -8.30
CA GLY A 314 -65.48 -9.17 -8.64
C GLY A 314 -66.11 -7.94 -7.99
N VAL A 315 -67.20 -8.08 -7.24
CA VAL A 315 -67.88 -6.99 -6.51
C VAL A 315 -67.26 -6.80 -5.13
N ASP A 316 -66.85 -5.55 -4.83
CA ASP A 316 -66.36 -5.14 -3.52
C ASP A 316 -67.55 -4.80 -2.60
N PRO A 317 -67.72 -5.49 -1.45
CA PRO A 317 -68.82 -5.26 -0.52
C PRO A 317 -68.47 -4.28 0.60
N SER A 318 -67.35 -3.53 0.50
CA SER A 318 -66.94 -2.53 1.50
C SER A 318 -67.63 -1.16 1.35
N GLY A 319 -68.25 -0.90 0.20
CA GLY A 319 -68.96 0.35 -0.12
C GLY A 319 -70.47 0.23 -0.32
N MET A 320 -71.07 -0.94 -0.06
CA MET A 320 -72.51 -1.20 -0.28
C MET A 320 -73.39 -0.58 0.82
N ARG A 321 -74.63 -0.19 0.46
CA ARG A 321 -75.70 0.04 1.45
C ARG A 321 -75.92 -1.25 2.26
N LYS A 322 -76.25 -1.14 3.55
CA LYS A 322 -76.46 -2.32 4.43
C LYS A 322 -77.51 -3.31 3.91
N SER A 323 -78.50 -2.84 3.16
CA SER A 323 -79.49 -3.67 2.44
C SER A 323 -78.86 -4.50 1.32
N ASP A 324 -78.12 -3.85 0.43
CA ASP A 324 -77.50 -4.49 -0.74
C ASP A 324 -76.38 -5.43 -0.30
N ARG A 325 -75.71 -5.06 0.80
CA ARG A 325 -74.72 -5.88 1.50
C ARG A 325 -75.32 -7.17 2.07
N TYR A 326 -76.53 -7.10 2.62
CA TYR A 326 -77.26 -8.27 3.11
C TYR A 326 -77.63 -9.20 1.96
N GLU A 327 -78.17 -8.68 0.85
CA GLU A 327 -78.46 -9.49 -0.36
C GLU A 327 -77.18 -10.09 -0.97
N TYR A 328 -76.06 -9.36 -0.97
CA TYR A 328 -74.75 -9.87 -1.40
C TYR A 328 -74.25 -11.01 -0.50
N ASP A 329 -74.25 -10.83 0.83
CA ASP A 329 -73.82 -11.89 1.76
C ASP A 329 -74.80 -13.09 1.75
N ALA A 330 -76.09 -12.87 1.46
CA ALA A 330 -77.09 -13.92 1.26
C ALA A 330 -76.82 -14.72 -0.02
N ALA A 331 -76.59 -14.07 -1.17
CA ALA A 331 -76.20 -14.75 -2.40
C ALA A 331 -74.87 -15.50 -2.23
N LYS A 332 -73.92 -14.93 -1.49
CA LYS A 332 -72.64 -15.56 -1.11
C LYS A 332 -72.81 -16.78 -0.20
N SER A 333 -73.92 -16.88 0.52
CA SER A 333 -74.25 -18.02 1.39
C SER A 333 -74.91 -19.20 0.68
N ILE A 334 -75.21 -19.09 -0.63
CA ILE A 334 -75.71 -20.22 -1.43
C ILE A 334 -74.68 -21.35 -1.39
N SER A 335 -75.14 -22.56 -1.03
CA SER A 335 -74.28 -23.74 -0.97
C SER A 335 -73.94 -24.23 -2.38
N THR A 336 -72.70 -23.98 -2.80
CA THR A 336 -72.11 -24.47 -4.06
C THR A 336 -71.54 -25.90 -3.95
N ALA A 337 -71.86 -26.61 -2.86
CA ALA A 337 -71.36 -27.95 -2.59
C ALA A 337 -71.76 -28.95 -3.70
N GLY A 338 -70.76 -29.52 -4.38
CA GLY A 338 -70.95 -30.44 -5.51
C GLY A 338 -71.14 -29.75 -6.87
N PHE A 339 -71.19 -28.41 -6.95
CA PHE A 339 -71.34 -27.69 -8.23
C PHE A 339 -70.16 -27.98 -9.17
N ASP A 340 -68.94 -27.97 -8.65
CA ASP A 340 -67.72 -28.18 -9.44
C ASP A 340 -67.65 -29.60 -10.04
N GLU A 341 -68.12 -30.64 -9.32
CA GLU A 341 -68.23 -32.00 -9.88
C GLU A 341 -69.33 -32.09 -10.96
N LYS A 342 -70.46 -31.42 -10.72
CA LYS A 342 -71.62 -31.38 -11.62
C LYS A 342 -71.32 -30.62 -12.92
N ALA A 343 -70.58 -29.52 -12.84
CA ALA A 343 -70.11 -28.76 -13.99
C ALA A 343 -69.07 -29.54 -14.81
N LEU A 344 -68.12 -30.22 -14.15
CA LEU A 344 -67.13 -31.06 -14.84
C LEU A 344 -67.77 -32.27 -15.55
N ALA A 345 -68.91 -32.78 -15.07
CA ALA A 345 -69.70 -33.79 -15.78
C ALA A 345 -70.35 -33.26 -17.08
N LEU A 346 -70.54 -31.94 -17.21
CA LEU A 346 -71.16 -31.26 -18.36
C LEU A 346 -70.12 -30.64 -19.31
N LYS A 347 -68.82 -30.90 -19.13
CA LYS A 347 -67.74 -30.25 -19.89
C LYS A 347 -67.87 -30.37 -21.41
N GLU A 348 -68.39 -31.49 -21.92
CA GLU A 348 -68.62 -31.70 -23.35
C GLU A 348 -69.73 -30.76 -23.89
N GLU A 349 -70.74 -30.43 -23.08
CA GLU A 349 -71.80 -29.46 -23.44
C GLU A 349 -71.31 -28.01 -23.31
N VAL A 350 -70.42 -27.71 -22.36
CA VAL A 350 -69.88 -26.35 -22.16
C VAL A 350 -69.08 -25.88 -23.37
N PHE A 351 -68.20 -26.74 -23.90
CA PHE A 351 -67.41 -26.44 -25.10
C PHE A 351 -68.09 -26.82 -26.42
N ALA A 352 -69.33 -27.35 -26.38
CA ALA A 352 -70.08 -27.69 -27.59
C ALA A 352 -70.33 -26.44 -28.46
N GLY A 353 -69.85 -26.50 -29.71
CA GLY A 353 -69.94 -25.40 -30.68
C GLY A 353 -68.69 -24.52 -30.77
N TYR A 354 -67.72 -24.68 -29.87
CA TYR A 354 -66.41 -24.01 -29.98
C TYR A 354 -65.38 -24.93 -30.66
N THR A 355 -64.66 -24.38 -31.64
CA THR A 355 -63.50 -25.01 -32.28
C THR A 355 -62.41 -23.96 -32.51
N VAL A 356 -61.21 -24.39 -32.91
CA VAL A 356 -60.09 -23.47 -33.24
C VAL A 356 -60.35 -22.59 -34.49
N ASP A 357 -61.41 -22.87 -35.24
CA ASP A 357 -61.80 -22.14 -36.46
C ASP A 357 -63.15 -21.41 -36.30
N SER A 358 -63.77 -21.41 -35.10
CA SER A 358 -65.12 -20.85 -34.88
C SER A 358 -65.11 -19.40 -34.40
N ASP A 359 -65.88 -18.53 -35.07
CA ASP A 359 -66.14 -17.15 -34.64
C ASP A 359 -66.91 -17.09 -33.30
N ILE A 360 -66.47 -16.22 -32.38
CA ILE A 360 -67.24 -15.93 -31.15
C ILE A 360 -68.43 -15.04 -31.49
N THR A 361 -69.60 -15.66 -31.60
CA THR A 361 -70.88 -14.97 -31.86
C THR A 361 -71.69 -14.65 -30.59
N ASN A 362 -71.39 -15.33 -29.48
CA ASN A 362 -71.92 -15.01 -28.15
C ASN A 362 -70.76 -14.88 -27.15
N GLU A 363 -70.50 -13.64 -26.74
CA GLU A 363 -69.43 -13.28 -25.82
C GLU A 363 -69.68 -13.73 -24.37
N ARG A 364 -70.93 -13.69 -23.89
CA ARG A 364 -71.29 -14.07 -22.52
C ARG A 364 -71.00 -15.55 -22.28
N ASP A 365 -71.43 -16.39 -23.22
CA ASP A 365 -71.14 -17.82 -23.23
C ASP A 365 -69.63 -18.11 -23.31
N ALA A 366 -68.88 -17.37 -24.14
CA ALA A 366 -67.45 -17.60 -24.31
C ALA A 366 -66.64 -17.22 -23.05
N ILE A 367 -66.98 -16.10 -22.42
CA ILE A 367 -66.43 -15.71 -21.11
C ILE A 367 -66.78 -16.76 -20.05
N GLY A 368 -68.01 -17.29 -20.05
CA GLY A 368 -68.42 -18.39 -19.15
C GLY A 368 -67.64 -19.69 -19.36
N ALA A 369 -67.45 -20.10 -20.61
CA ALA A 369 -66.67 -21.29 -20.96
C ALA A 369 -65.17 -21.13 -20.63
N PHE A 370 -64.61 -19.94 -20.82
CA PHE A 370 -63.22 -19.67 -20.42
C PHE A 370 -63.07 -19.57 -18.90
N ALA A 371 -64.03 -18.96 -18.18
CA ALA A 371 -64.04 -18.93 -16.72
C ALA A 371 -64.06 -20.36 -16.14
N PHE A 372 -64.91 -21.24 -16.69
CA PHE A 372 -64.92 -22.67 -16.37
C PHE A 372 -63.55 -23.33 -16.61
N TYR A 373 -62.92 -23.10 -17.78
CA TYR A 373 -61.55 -23.58 -18.04
C TYR A 373 -60.55 -23.09 -16.99
N THR A 374 -60.53 -21.79 -16.67
CA THR A 374 -59.56 -21.22 -15.71
C THR A 374 -59.72 -21.75 -14.28
N LYS A 375 -60.89 -22.29 -13.90
CA LYS A 375 -61.12 -22.91 -12.59
C LYS A 375 -60.59 -24.36 -12.51
N PHE A 376 -60.44 -25.04 -13.65
CA PHE A 376 -60.09 -26.47 -13.73
C PHE A 376 -59.06 -26.79 -14.82
N SER A 377 -58.13 -25.88 -15.11
CA SER A 377 -57.15 -26.04 -16.20
C SER A 377 -56.24 -27.25 -16.00
N ASP A 378 -56.02 -27.66 -14.75
CA ASP A 378 -55.33 -28.89 -14.34
C ASP A 378 -56.09 -30.18 -14.71
N ARG A 379 -57.40 -30.09 -14.97
CA ARG A 379 -58.33 -31.21 -15.20
C ARG A 379 -59.07 -31.13 -16.56
N LEU A 380 -58.78 -30.11 -17.36
CA LEU A 380 -59.39 -29.84 -18.67
C LEU A 380 -58.33 -29.60 -19.76
N THR A 381 -57.12 -30.15 -19.60
CA THR A 381 -55.99 -29.93 -20.53
C THR A 381 -56.30 -30.36 -21.97
N GLU A 382 -57.24 -31.28 -22.20
CA GLU A 382 -57.70 -31.65 -23.54
C GLU A 382 -58.49 -30.52 -24.25
N TYR A 383 -58.95 -29.50 -23.52
CA TYR A 383 -59.62 -28.32 -24.04
C TYR A 383 -58.69 -27.09 -24.14
N GLU A 384 -57.41 -27.20 -23.77
CA GLU A 384 -56.46 -26.07 -23.74
C GLU A 384 -56.44 -25.27 -25.05
N VAL A 385 -56.38 -25.94 -26.21
CA VAL A 385 -56.31 -25.27 -27.51
C VAL A 385 -57.59 -24.47 -27.82
N ILE A 386 -58.76 -24.97 -27.38
CA ILE A 386 -60.05 -24.28 -27.53
C ILE A 386 -60.13 -23.10 -26.56
N ALA A 387 -59.68 -23.28 -25.31
CA ALA A 387 -59.59 -22.21 -24.34
C ALA A 387 -58.62 -21.09 -24.78
N ASN A 388 -57.50 -21.45 -25.41
CA ASN A 388 -56.53 -20.49 -25.95
C ASN A 388 -57.11 -19.71 -27.14
N HIS A 389 -57.83 -20.35 -28.06
CA HIS A 389 -58.59 -19.66 -29.10
C HIS A 389 -59.61 -18.67 -28.53
N ILE A 390 -60.36 -19.08 -27.49
CA ILE A 390 -61.29 -18.18 -26.79
C ILE A 390 -60.55 -17.01 -26.13
N ARG A 391 -59.40 -17.26 -25.49
CA ARG A 391 -58.55 -16.23 -24.87
C ARG A 391 -58.05 -15.22 -25.89
N GLU A 392 -57.58 -15.68 -27.05
CA GLU A 392 -57.08 -14.83 -28.15
C GLU A 392 -58.21 -13.97 -28.73
N ALA A 393 -59.38 -14.55 -29.01
CA ALA A 393 -60.55 -13.81 -29.50
C ALA A 393 -61.14 -12.84 -28.46
N LEU A 394 -60.87 -13.03 -27.16
CA LEU A 394 -61.21 -12.09 -26.08
C LEU A 394 -60.09 -11.09 -25.73
N SER A 395 -58.87 -11.26 -26.27
CA SER A 395 -57.66 -10.52 -25.86
C SER A 395 -57.68 -9.02 -26.17
N GLU A 396 -58.50 -8.57 -27.14
CA GLU A 396 -58.70 -7.15 -27.40
C GLU A 396 -59.36 -6.43 -26.21
N LYS A 397 -60.07 -7.13 -25.34
CA LYS A 397 -60.76 -6.56 -24.17
C LYS A 397 -59.87 -6.57 -22.93
N ASP A 398 -60.01 -5.54 -22.09
CA ASP A 398 -59.30 -5.43 -20.82
C ASP A 398 -60.22 -5.86 -19.67
N PHE A 399 -59.87 -6.97 -19.04
CA PHE A 399 -60.48 -7.52 -17.82
C PHE A 399 -59.59 -7.26 -16.59
N GLY A 400 -58.61 -6.37 -16.70
CA GLY A 400 -57.55 -6.10 -15.73
C GLY A 400 -56.23 -6.80 -16.05
N GLN A 401 -56.21 -7.73 -17.01
CA GLN A 401 -54.98 -8.47 -17.35
C GLN A 401 -53.95 -7.56 -18.03
N LYS A 402 -54.37 -6.56 -18.83
CA LYS A 402 -53.44 -5.79 -19.69
C LYS A 402 -52.43 -4.96 -18.91
N ALA A 403 -52.82 -4.47 -17.74
CA ALA A 403 -51.90 -3.78 -16.84
C ALA A 403 -50.80 -4.71 -16.34
N VAL A 404 -51.15 -5.95 -15.99
CA VAL A 404 -50.19 -6.96 -15.53
C VAL A 404 -49.35 -7.52 -16.68
N GLU A 405 -49.94 -7.73 -17.86
CA GLU A 405 -49.20 -8.09 -19.07
C GLU A 405 -48.16 -7.02 -19.43
N ALA A 406 -48.50 -5.73 -19.30
CA ALA A 406 -47.57 -4.62 -19.50
C ALA A 406 -46.49 -4.55 -18.41
N SER A 407 -46.84 -4.77 -17.13
CA SER A 407 -45.86 -4.90 -16.04
C SER A 407 -44.88 -6.07 -16.28
N ILE A 408 -45.37 -7.23 -16.73
CA ILE A 408 -44.56 -8.39 -17.09
C ILE A 408 -43.68 -8.06 -18.31
N ALA A 409 -44.22 -7.45 -19.36
CA ALA A 409 -43.46 -7.11 -20.56
C ALA A 409 -42.33 -6.10 -20.24
N GLY A 410 -42.62 -5.02 -19.52
CA GLY A 410 -41.61 -4.03 -19.12
C GLY A 410 -40.58 -4.59 -18.12
N PHE A 411 -40.99 -5.55 -17.28
CA PHE A 411 -40.07 -6.29 -16.40
C PHE A 411 -39.12 -7.18 -17.20
N LEU A 412 -39.65 -7.98 -18.13
CA LEU A 412 -38.87 -8.87 -18.99
C LEU A 412 -37.97 -8.11 -19.96
N GLU A 413 -38.39 -6.94 -20.45
CA GLU A 413 -37.55 -6.03 -21.23
C GLU A 413 -36.38 -5.51 -20.39
N LYS A 414 -36.67 -4.96 -19.20
CA LYS A 414 -35.69 -4.41 -18.25
C LYS A 414 -34.66 -5.43 -17.77
N TYR A 415 -35.06 -6.70 -17.63
CA TYR A 415 -34.23 -7.79 -17.11
C TYR A 415 -34.00 -8.92 -18.13
N SER A 416 -34.02 -8.58 -19.42
CA SER A 416 -33.88 -9.47 -20.58
C SER A 416 -32.54 -10.22 -20.70
N ALA A 417 -31.54 -9.86 -19.90
CA ALA A 417 -30.25 -10.53 -19.84
C ALA A 417 -29.80 -10.71 -18.38
N ALA A 418 -29.11 -11.82 -18.10
CA ALA A 418 -28.55 -12.10 -16.78
C ALA A 418 -27.35 -11.18 -16.48
N VAL A 419 -27.63 -10.06 -15.83
CA VAL A 419 -26.63 -9.06 -15.40
C VAL A 419 -26.49 -9.15 -13.89
N ARG A 420 -25.25 -9.20 -13.39
CA ARG A 420 -24.93 -9.41 -11.97
C ARG A 420 -25.59 -8.37 -11.07
N GLU A 421 -25.45 -7.10 -11.43
CA GLU A 421 -25.93 -5.92 -10.70
C GLU A 421 -27.46 -5.89 -10.61
N ASN A 422 -28.14 -6.52 -11.58
CA ASN A 422 -29.59 -6.57 -11.64
C ASN A 422 -30.22 -7.58 -10.66
N TYR A 423 -29.47 -8.52 -10.07
CA TYR A 423 -30.07 -9.59 -9.24
C TYR A 423 -30.99 -9.08 -8.12
N LYS A 424 -30.54 -8.11 -7.30
CA LYS A 424 -31.35 -7.56 -6.20
C LYS A 424 -32.50 -6.65 -6.70
N PRO A 425 -32.29 -5.69 -7.63
CA PRO A 425 -33.39 -4.95 -8.27
C PRO A 425 -34.44 -5.82 -8.94
N ALA A 426 -34.00 -6.84 -9.69
CA ALA A 426 -34.88 -7.75 -10.40
C ALA A 426 -35.68 -8.63 -9.44
N LEU A 427 -35.09 -9.10 -8.34
CA LEU A 427 -35.85 -9.81 -7.31
C LEU A 427 -36.95 -8.93 -6.70
N ALA A 428 -36.66 -7.65 -6.40
CA ALA A 428 -37.63 -6.72 -5.82
C ALA A 428 -38.76 -6.32 -6.80
N ASP A 429 -38.43 -6.09 -8.07
CA ASP A 429 -39.42 -5.82 -9.12
C ASP A 429 -40.23 -7.09 -9.48
N TYR A 430 -39.60 -8.27 -9.48
CA TYR A 430 -40.28 -9.56 -9.67
C TYR A 430 -41.33 -9.77 -8.58
N ASP A 431 -40.96 -9.50 -7.33
CA ASP A 431 -41.84 -9.53 -6.18
C ASP A 431 -43.00 -8.52 -6.28
N LYS A 432 -42.83 -7.42 -7.01
CA LYS A 432 -43.88 -6.42 -7.29
C LYS A 432 -44.81 -6.92 -8.40
N VAL A 433 -44.26 -7.43 -9.52
CA VAL A 433 -45.04 -8.01 -10.62
C VAL A 433 -45.84 -9.23 -10.15
N LEU A 434 -45.28 -10.08 -9.29
CA LEU A 434 -46.02 -11.18 -8.65
C LEU A 434 -47.16 -10.68 -7.75
N LYS A 435 -47.00 -9.57 -7.02
CA LYS A 435 -48.08 -9.00 -6.21
C LYS A 435 -49.20 -8.43 -7.08
N GLU A 436 -48.86 -7.80 -8.20
CA GLU A 436 -49.81 -7.30 -9.21
C GLU A 436 -50.57 -8.47 -9.88
N TYR A 437 -49.87 -9.53 -10.30
CA TYR A 437 -50.50 -10.75 -10.82
C TYR A 437 -51.36 -11.45 -9.76
N ALA A 438 -50.88 -11.60 -8.53
CA ALA A 438 -51.60 -12.28 -7.45
C ALA A 438 -52.94 -11.60 -7.12
N ALA A 439 -53.05 -10.28 -7.30
CA ALA A 439 -54.28 -9.51 -7.11
C ALA A 439 -55.37 -9.74 -8.17
N LEU A 440 -55.05 -10.34 -9.33
CA LEU A 440 -56.03 -10.64 -10.38
C LEU A 440 -57.01 -11.77 -9.96
N SER A 441 -58.23 -11.75 -10.52
CA SER A 441 -59.17 -12.87 -10.41
C SER A 441 -58.67 -14.11 -11.16
N ALA A 442 -59.20 -15.31 -10.86
CA ALA A 442 -58.80 -16.55 -11.55
C ALA A 442 -58.96 -16.46 -13.08
N PHE A 443 -60.08 -15.89 -13.54
CA PHE A 443 -60.31 -15.58 -14.96
C PHE A 443 -59.25 -14.62 -15.51
N ALA A 444 -59.02 -13.49 -14.85
CA ALA A 444 -58.08 -12.47 -15.34
C ALA A 444 -56.63 -12.99 -15.35
N LYS A 445 -56.25 -13.87 -14.42
CA LYS A 445 -54.97 -14.61 -14.44
C LYS A 445 -54.85 -15.47 -15.68
N GLY A 446 -55.88 -16.25 -16.02
CA GLY A 446 -55.91 -17.06 -17.24
C GLY A 446 -55.88 -16.25 -18.54
N MET A 447 -56.30 -14.98 -18.50
CA MET A 447 -56.19 -14.04 -19.62
C MET A 447 -54.77 -13.46 -19.80
N VAL A 448 -53.86 -13.51 -18.80
CA VAL A 448 -52.48 -12.99 -18.90
C VAL A 448 -51.67 -13.87 -19.85
N SER A 449 -51.48 -13.42 -21.08
CA SER A 449 -50.84 -14.19 -22.15
C SER A 449 -49.35 -14.48 -21.93
N ASN A 450 -48.65 -13.63 -21.18
CA ASN A 450 -47.19 -13.67 -21.04
C ASN A 450 -46.68 -14.15 -19.66
N TYR A 451 -47.55 -14.66 -18.78
CA TYR A 451 -47.13 -15.11 -17.44
C TYR A 451 -46.09 -16.25 -17.47
N ALA A 452 -46.20 -17.18 -18.42
CA ALA A 452 -45.22 -18.26 -18.58
C ALA A 452 -43.78 -17.75 -18.89
N ALA A 453 -43.65 -16.56 -19.50
CA ALA A 453 -42.34 -15.94 -19.72
C ALA A 453 -41.76 -15.33 -18.42
N LEU A 454 -42.61 -14.89 -17.49
CA LEU A 454 -42.20 -14.49 -16.13
C LEU A 454 -41.71 -15.69 -15.31
N GLU A 455 -42.29 -16.87 -15.54
CA GLU A 455 -41.88 -18.13 -14.89
C GLU A 455 -40.55 -18.65 -15.47
N SER A 456 -40.40 -18.77 -16.79
CA SER A 456 -39.12 -19.12 -17.44
C SER A 456 -38.00 -18.15 -17.04
N TRP A 457 -38.26 -16.84 -17.00
CA TRP A 457 -37.29 -15.85 -16.51
C TRP A 457 -36.83 -16.12 -15.07
N LYS A 458 -37.71 -16.60 -14.19
CA LYS A 458 -37.35 -16.96 -12.81
C LYS A 458 -36.54 -18.26 -12.74
N GLU A 459 -36.84 -19.24 -13.57
CA GLU A 459 -36.15 -20.54 -13.55
C GLU A 459 -34.79 -20.51 -14.26
N GLU A 460 -34.65 -19.65 -15.27
CA GLU A 460 -33.42 -19.46 -16.05
C GLU A 460 -32.67 -18.18 -15.63
N THR A 461 -33.17 -17.01 -16.02
CA THR A 461 -32.44 -15.73 -15.92
C THR A 461 -32.17 -15.30 -14.48
N LEU A 462 -33.11 -15.46 -13.54
CA LEU A 462 -32.89 -15.14 -12.13
C LEU A 462 -31.89 -16.12 -11.46
N VAL A 463 -31.89 -17.38 -11.88
CA VAL A 463 -30.93 -18.39 -11.39
C VAL A 463 -29.52 -18.09 -11.92
N GLU A 464 -29.40 -17.68 -13.18
CA GLU A 464 -28.14 -17.21 -13.77
C GLU A 464 -27.66 -15.92 -13.10
N MET A 465 -28.53 -14.91 -12.93
CA MET A 465 -28.23 -13.68 -12.16
C MET A 465 -27.75 -14.00 -10.75
N LYS A 466 -28.38 -14.96 -10.05
CA LYS A 466 -27.95 -15.41 -8.72
C LYS A 466 -26.56 -16.06 -8.76
N GLY A 467 -26.31 -16.90 -9.76
CA GLY A 467 -25.01 -17.54 -9.99
C GLY A 467 -23.90 -16.51 -10.23
N LEU A 468 -24.17 -15.49 -11.03
CA LEU A 468 -23.27 -14.36 -11.26
C LEU A 468 -23.09 -13.51 -10.00
N TYR A 469 -24.17 -13.19 -9.27
CA TYR A 469 -24.13 -12.35 -8.06
C TYR A 469 -23.23 -12.94 -6.98
N TYR A 470 -23.33 -14.25 -6.74
CA TYR A 470 -22.48 -14.97 -5.78
C TYR A 470 -21.23 -15.62 -6.41
N SER A 471 -20.82 -15.18 -7.62
CA SER A 471 -19.58 -15.67 -8.24
C SER A 471 -18.33 -15.05 -7.61
N THR A 472 -17.24 -15.82 -7.62
CA THR A 472 -15.87 -15.41 -7.26
C THR A 472 -14.94 -15.37 -8.48
N GLU A 473 -15.47 -15.65 -9.68
CA GLU A 473 -14.71 -15.69 -10.94
C GLU A 473 -14.07 -14.33 -11.26
N GLY A 474 -12.78 -14.34 -11.58
CA GLY A 474 -11.98 -13.12 -11.81
C GLY A 474 -11.54 -12.37 -10.53
N SER A 475 -11.92 -12.82 -9.33
CA SER A 475 -11.48 -12.24 -8.06
C SER A 475 -10.19 -12.87 -7.53
N TYR A 476 -9.56 -12.20 -6.55
CA TYR A 476 -8.54 -12.80 -5.67
C TYR A 476 -9.14 -13.39 -4.38
N PHE A 477 -10.47 -13.47 -4.29
CA PHE A 477 -11.18 -14.01 -3.14
C PHE A 477 -12.03 -15.20 -3.58
N THR A 478 -11.93 -16.30 -2.83
CA THR A 478 -12.78 -17.48 -2.97
C THR A 478 -13.66 -17.66 -1.73
N ASN A 479 -14.82 -18.27 -1.89
CA ASN A 479 -15.60 -18.78 -0.77
C ASN A 479 -15.02 -20.12 -0.27
N GLU A 480 -15.28 -20.45 0.99
CA GLU A 480 -15.08 -21.80 1.53
C GLU A 480 -16.21 -22.73 1.04
N TYR A 481 -15.87 -23.98 0.73
CA TYR A 481 -16.83 -25.04 0.46
C TYR A 481 -16.94 -25.94 1.69
N ASP A 482 -18.04 -25.84 2.44
CA ASP A 482 -18.28 -26.73 3.57
C ASP A 482 -18.81 -28.09 3.11
N TYR A 483 -18.38 -29.16 3.78
CA TYR A 483 -18.65 -30.55 3.43
C TYR A 483 -19.03 -31.35 4.68
N THR A 484 -20.33 -31.40 4.97
CA THR A 484 -20.87 -32.18 6.09
C THR A 484 -21.11 -33.64 5.69
N GLU A 485 -20.43 -34.57 6.39
CA GLU A 485 -20.70 -36.01 6.27
C GLU A 485 -21.88 -36.45 7.14
N GLU A 486 -23.11 -36.19 6.68
CA GLU A 486 -24.28 -36.94 7.16
C GLU A 486 -24.66 -38.08 6.17
N ASP A 487 -24.98 -39.24 6.73
CA ASP A 487 -25.57 -40.43 6.08
C ASP A 487 -24.95 -40.91 4.74
N GLY A 488 -23.65 -40.64 4.52
CA GLY A 488 -22.90 -41.15 3.35
C GLY A 488 -23.36 -40.56 2.01
N LYS A 489 -24.02 -39.40 2.03
CA LYS A 489 -24.40 -38.62 0.85
C LYS A 489 -24.06 -37.14 1.09
N GLY A 490 -22.77 -36.84 1.23
CA GLY A 490 -22.29 -35.51 1.58
C GLY A 490 -22.94 -34.40 0.76
N SER A 491 -23.68 -33.52 1.44
CA SER A 491 -24.32 -32.35 0.85
C SER A 491 -23.40 -31.14 0.97
N VAL A 492 -23.02 -30.55 -0.16
CA VAL A 492 -22.22 -29.32 -0.17
C VAL A 492 -23.11 -28.14 0.22
N THR A 493 -22.95 -27.65 1.45
CA THR A 493 -23.58 -26.41 1.89
C THR A 493 -22.84 -25.23 1.26
N LYS A 494 -23.43 -24.61 0.24
CA LYS A 494 -22.82 -23.47 -0.45
C LYS A 494 -22.87 -22.22 0.41
N CYS A 495 -21.73 -21.78 0.95
CA CYS A 495 -21.57 -20.42 1.44
C CYS A 495 -21.75 -19.42 0.29
N TYR A 496 -22.80 -18.59 0.35
CA TYR A 496 -23.15 -17.58 -0.66
C TYR A 496 -22.27 -16.32 -0.55
N ALA A 497 -20.96 -16.50 -0.54
CA ALA A 497 -19.97 -15.42 -0.57
C ALA A 497 -19.62 -15.09 -2.03
N GLY A 498 -19.81 -13.83 -2.44
CA GLY A 498 -19.47 -13.35 -3.77
C GLY A 498 -18.30 -12.36 -3.75
N ALA A 499 -17.54 -12.29 -4.85
CA ALA A 499 -16.50 -11.27 -5.01
C ALA A 499 -16.38 -10.77 -6.46
N VAL A 500 -15.99 -9.51 -6.63
CA VAL A 500 -15.86 -8.82 -7.93
C VAL A 500 -14.57 -8.03 -7.95
N ARG A 501 -13.71 -8.26 -8.95
CA ARG A 501 -12.54 -7.41 -9.20
C ARG A 501 -12.96 -6.22 -10.07
N ASN A 502 -12.71 -5.00 -9.59
CA ASN A 502 -13.00 -3.78 -10.33
C ASN A 502 -11.81 -3.37 -11.21
N GLU A 503 -12.05 -2.58 -12.26
CA GLU A 503 -11.00 -2.10 -13.18
C GLU A 503 -9.92 -1.24 -12.48
N ASP A 504 -10.27 -0.58 -11.38
CA ASP A 504 -9.35 0.24 -10.58
C ASP A 504 -8.41 -0.59 -9.67
N GLY A 505 -8.55 -1.91 -9.65
CA GLY A 505 -7.77 -2.80 -8.79
C GLY A 505 -8.28 -2.90 -7.35
N SER A 506 -9.49 -2.39 -7.05
CA SER A 506 -10.24 -2.77 -5.85
C SER A 506 -10.98 -4.10 -6.04
N THR A 507 -11.42 -4.72 -4.94
CA THR A 507 -12.31 -5.89 -4.97
C THR A 507 -13.55 -5.63 -4.12
N LYS A 508 -14.74 -5.69 -4.71
CA LYS A 508 -16.00 -5.72 -3.95
C LYS A 508 -16.25 -7.14 -3.42
N LEU A 509 -16.53 -7.26 -2.13
CA LEU A 509 -16.93 -8.48 -1.43
C LEU A 509 -18.41 -8.39 -1.05
N LEU A 510 -19.12 -9.49 -1.23
CA LEU A 510 -20.50 -9.68 -0.82
C LEU A 510 -20.52 -10.78 0.24
N LEU A 511 -20.80 -10.41 1.49
CA LEU A 511 -20.83 -11.31 2.64
C LEU A 511 -22.28 -11.49 3.12
N SER A 512 -22.83 -12.70 3.07
CA SER A 512 -24.12 -13.03 3.71
C SER A 512 -23.91 -13.77 5.03
N ASP A 513 -24.98 -14.06 5.78
CA ASP A 513 -24.90 -14.93 6.97
C ASP A 513 -24.22 -16.28 6.65
N ASP A 514 -23.44 -16.78 7.60
CA ASP A 514 -22.66 -18.03 7.52
C ASP A 514 -21.74 -18.14 6.30
N THR A 515 -21.17 -17.00 5.86
CA THR A 515 -20.18 -16.98 4.78
C THR A 515 -18.79 -16.56 5.26
N THR A 516 -17.78 -17.08 4.56
CA THR A 516 -16.42 -16.55 4.60
C THR A 516 -15.85 -16.45 3.19
N ASN A 517 -15.26 -15.30 2.87
CA ASN A 517 -14.35 -15.12 1.74
C ASN A 517 -12.89 -15.25 2.24
N ARG A 518 -12.05 -16.00 1.54
CA ARG A 518 -10.59 -16.05 1.77
C ARG A 518 -9.86 -15.38 0.61
N LEU A 519 -8.86 -14.56 0.93
CA LEU A 519 -7.93 -14.01 -0.03
C LEU A 519 -6.93 -15.11 -0.49
N VAL A 520 -6.78 -15.28 -1.80
CA VAL A 520 -6.03 -16.38 -2.44
C VAL A 520 -5.33 -15.93 -3.73
N TYR A 521 -4.28 -16.64 -4.13
CA TYR A 521 -3.67 -16.51 -5.45
C TYR A 521 -4.19 -17.58 -6.40
N GLY A 522 -4.71 -17.19 -7.55
CA GLY A 522 -5.10 -18.11 -8.62
C GLY A 522 -5.87 -17.39 -9.72
N THR A 523 -5.70 -17.85 -10.96
CA THR A 523 -6.49 -17.38 -12.12
C THR A 523 -7.70 -18.27 -12.42
N ASP A 524 -7.86 -19.38 -11.69
CA ASP A 524 -8.79 -20.47 -12.02
C ASP A 524 -9.50 -21.00 -10.75
N ILE A 525 -10.13 -20.07 -10.00
CA ILE A 525 -10.94 -20.36 -8.79
C ILE A 525 -12.12 -21.30 -9.13
N LYS A 526 -12.54 -21.32 -10.39
CA LYS A 526 -13.57 -22.20 -10.95
C LYS A 526 -13.18 -23.69 -10.91
N ASP A 527 -11.88 -23.98 -10.91
CA ASP A 527 -11.31 -25.31 -11.21
C ASP A 527 -10.50 -25.90 -10.04
N GLY A 528 -10.62 -25.32 -8.84
CA GLY A 528 -9.95 -25.83 -7.62
C GLY A 528 -8.48 -25.45 -7.45
N LYS A 529 -7.94 -24.53 -8.26
CA LYS A 529 -6.49 -24.29 -8.38
C LYS A 529 -6.06 -22.93 -7.83
N TRP A 530 -5.99 -22.82 -6.50
CA TRP A 530 -5.49 -21.63 -5.80
C TRP A 530 -4.56 -21.97 -4.63
N THR A 531 -3.82 -20.97 -4.15
CA THR A 531 -3.02 -21.03 -2.91
C THR A 531 -3.39 -19.87 -1.99
N ASP A 532 -3.29 -20.07 -0.67
CA ASP A 532 -3.76 -19.08 0.31
C ASP A 532 -2.87 -17.82 0.33
N TYR A 533 -3.47 -16.63 0.51
CA TYR A 533 -2.71 -15.37 0.55
C TYR A 533 -1.97 -15.22 1.88
N ALA A 534 -0.66 -15.47 1.84
CA ALA A 534 0.26 -15.22 2.96
C ALA A 534 0.43 -13.72 3.23
N VAL A 535 -0.02 -13.28 4.42
CA VAL A 535 0.14 -11.96 5.03
C VAL A 535 1.21 -12.01 6.13
N ASN A 536 2.03 -10.95 6.21
CA ASN A 536 2.97 -10.70 7.29
C ASN A 536 2.44 -9.61 8.24
N LEU A 537 2.34 -9.89 9.55
CA LEU A 537 1.85 -8.90 10.53
C LEU A 537 2.83 -7.74 10.81
N SER A 538 4.11 -7.83 10.41
CA SER A 538 5.10 -6.78 10.74
C SER A 538 4.98 -5.50 9.91
N ASP A 539 4.38 -5.57 8.72
CA ASP A 539 4.02 -4.40 7.89
C ASP A 539 2.86 -4.76 6.96
N PHE A 540 1.65 -4.78 7.51
CA PHE A 540 0.40 -4.99 6.78
C PHE A 540 -0.42 -3.71 6.80
N GLU A 541 -0.86 -3.24 5.64
CA GLU A 541 -1.86 -2.18 5.55
C GLU A 541 -2.98 -2.55 4.58
N MET A 542 -4.21 -2.51 5.07
CA MET A 542 -5.41 -2.72 4.27
C MET A 542 -6.31 -1.49 4.33
N LYS A 543 -6.81 -1.05 3.17
CA LYS A 543 -7.83 0.00 3.04
C LYS A 543 -9.10 -0.58 2.44
N PHE A 544 -10.24 -0.31 3.06
CA PHE A 544 -11.55 -0.74 2.55
C PHE A 544 -12.67 0.25 2.87
N THR A 545 -13.83 0.07 2.27
CA THR A 545 -15.10 0.72 2.65
C THR A 545 -16.13 -0.34 3.04
N VAL A 546 -17.01 0.01 3.97
CA VAL A 546 -18.31 -0.67 4.12
C VAL A 546 -19.29 0.09 3.23
N ASP A 547 -19.72 -0.50 2.12
CA ASP A 547 -20.51 0.18 1.10
C ASP A 547 -22.01 0.13 1.42
N SER A 548 -22.49 -1.01 1.93
CA SER A 548 -23.82 -1.15 2.53
C SER A 548 -23.86 -2.28 3.57
N SER A 549 -24.72 -2.13 4.58
CA SER A 549 -24.89 -3.07 5.69
C SER A 549 -26.16 -2.76 6.50
N ALA A 550 -26.78 -3.74 7.16
CA ALA A 550 -27.87 -3.47 8.11
C ALA A 550 -27.38 -2.78 9.41
N ALA A 551 -28.32 -2.18 10.15
CA ALA A 551 -28.02 -1.65 11.48
C ALA A 551 -27.71 -2.79 12.47
N ASN A 552 -26.57 -2.71 13.17
CA ASN A 552 -25.98 -3.78 14.01
C ASN A 552 -25.33 -4.96 13.26
N ALA A 553 -25.19 -4.89 11.92
CA ALA A 553 -24.45 -5.89 11.16
C ALA A 553 -23.00 -6.05 11.68
N ARG A 554 -22.48 -7.28 11.61
CA ARG A 554 -21.15 -7.65 12.14
C ARG A 554 -20.32 -8.39 11.09
N PHE A 555 -19.03 -8.10 11.01
CA PHE A 555 -18.06 -8.86 10.22
C PHE A 555 -16.69 -8.89 10.90
N ALA A 556 -15.85 -9.86 10.55
CA ALA A 556 -14.49 -9.99 11.06
C ALA A 556 -13.46 -10.10 9.92
N ILE A 557 -12.27 -9.56 10.17
CA ILE A 557 -11.07 -9.75 9.35
C ILE A 557 -10.12 -10.63 10.17
N ASN A 558 -9.84 -11.84 9.70
CA ASN A 558 -9.08 -12.84 10.47
C ASN A 558 -7.73 -13.14 9.81
N PHE A 559 -6.69 -13.23 10.64
CA PHE A 559 -5.31 -13.54 10.28
C PHE A 559 -4.96 -14.90 10.89
N VAL A 560 -5.04 -15.97 10.10
CA VAL A 560 -5.09 -17.35 10.62
C VAL A 560 -3.99 -18.25 10.06
N SER A 561 -3.60 -19.27 10.83
CA SER A 561 -2.47 -20.14 10.48
C SER A 561 -2.75 -21.19 9.39
N HIS A 562 -4.03 -21.49 9.12
CA HIS A 562 -4.43 -22.55 8.20
C HIS A 562 -5.82 -22.25 7.63
N ARG A 563 -6.05 -22.66 6.37
CA ARG A 563 -7.31 -22.49 5.63
C ARG A 563 -8.59 -22.84 6.42
N SER A 564 -8.58 -23.94 7.17
CA SER A 564 -9.74 -24.45 7.91
C SER A 564 -10.00 -23.76 9.26
N ALA A 565 -9.30 -22.66 9.56
CA ALA A 565 -9.46 -21.88 10.79
C ALA A 565 -10.62 -20.86 10.70
N LEU A 566 -11.78 -21.34 10.23
CA LEU A 566 -13.02 -20.55 10.18
C LEU A 566 -13.73 -20.55 11.55
N PRO A 567 -14.75 -19.70 11.77
CA PRO A 567 -15.45 -19.59 13.07
C PRO A 567 -16.12 -20.88 13.57
N TYR A 568 -16.19 -21.91 12.72
CA TYR A 568 -16.78 -23.23 12.96
C TYR A 568 -15.75 -24.37 13.05
N GLY A 569 -14.45 -24.09 12.98
CA GLY A 569 -13.39 -25.11 13.07
C GLY A 569 -13.12 -25.60 14.49
N ASP A 570 -12.62 -26.84 14.62
CA ASP A 570 -12.16 -27.42 15.89
C ASP A 570 -11.15 -26.51 16.62
N GLU A 571 -11.06 -26.65 17.95
CA GLU A 571 -10.27 -25.84 18.92
C GLU A 571 -8.73 -25.79 18.71
N ILE A 572 -8.24 -26.32 17.58
CA ILE A 572 -6.84 -26.66 17.29
C ILE A 572 -6.12 -25.64 16.40
N ASN A 573 -6.82 -24.66 15.82
CA ASN A 573 -6.26 -23.70 14.84
C ASN A 573 -6.13 -22.27 15.40
N PRO A 574 -4.90 -21.81 15.73
CA PRO A 574 -4.67 -20.46 16.26
C PRO A 574 -4.63 -19.36 15.18
N GLY A 575 -4.92 -18.13 15.61
CA GLY A 575 -5.16 -16.99 14.73
C GLY A 575 -5.74 -15.79 15.47
N LEU A 576 -5.69 -14.62 14.83
CA LEU A 576 -6.13 -13.34 15.38
C LEU A 576 -7.30 -12.78 14.56
N SER A 577 -8.38 -12.37 15.22
CA SER A 577 -9.58 -11.81 14.59
C SER A 577 -9.82 -10.36 14.99
N LEU A 578 -9.92 -9.48 13.98
CA LEU A 578 -10.30 -8.08 14.12
C LEU A 578 -11.78 -7.92 13.76
N PHE A 579 -12.61 -7.63 14.75
CA PHE A 579 -14.06 -7.67 14.65
C PHE A 579 -14.67 -6.27 14.57
N PHE A 580 -15.60 -6.08 13.63
CA PHE A 580 -16.31 -4.83 13.38
C PHE A 580 -17.81 -4.99 13.64
N ARG A 581 -18.39 -4.06 14.41
CA ARG A 581 -19.83 -4.01 14.70
C ARG A 581 -20.42 -2.65 14.33
N MET A 582 -21.28 -2.63 13.33
CA MET A 582 -21.91 -1.40 12.83
C MET A 582 -22.89 -0.83 13.87
N GLY A 583 -22.90 0.51 14.05
CA GLY A 583 -23.83 1.20 14.94
C GLY A 583 -23.58 1.05 16.46
N PHE A 584 -22.47 0.42 16.87
CA PHE A 584 -22.17 0.06 18.27
C PHE A 584 -22.33 1.23 19.26
N ASP A 585 -21.74 2.39 18.94
CA ASP A 585 -21.77 3.61 19.75
C ASP A 585 -22.79 4.64 19.20
N GLY A 586 -23.85 4.15 18.56
CA GLY A 586 -24.91 4.94 17.94
C GLY A 586 -24.87 4.95 16.40
N PRO A 587 -25.92 5.48 15.74
CA PRO A 587 -26.04 5.47 14.28
C PRO A 587 -24.82 6.05 13.57
N GLY A 588 -24.31 5.37 12.55
CA GLY A 588 -23.15 5.81 11.78
C GLY A 588 -21.79 5.57 12.44
N SER A 589 -21.70 4.96 13.62
CA SER A 589 -20.44 4.48 14.21
C SER A 589 -20.08 3.06 13.76
N ALA A 590 -18.85 2.63 14.02
CA ALA A 590 -18.47 1.22 14.10
C ALA A 590 -17.69 0.95 15.41
N GLY A 591 -18.01 -0.11 16.12
CA GLY A 591 -17.19 -0.64 17.21
C GLY A 591 -16.10 -1.55 16.64
N VAL A 592 -14.91 -1.55 17.27
CA VAL A 592 -13.77 -2.39 16.89
C VAL A 592 -13.28 -3.21 18.08
N ALA A 593 -13.23 -4.53 17.93
CA ALA A 593 -12.84 -5.50 18.96
C ALA A 593 -11.74 -6.46 18.46
N LEU A 594 -11.02 -7.07 19.40
CA LEU A 594 -10.00 -8.09 19.14
C LEU A 594 -10.36 -9.39 19.85
N THR A 595 -10.13 -10.51 19.17
CA THR A 595 -10.42 -11.86 19.69
C THR A 595 -9.49 -12.89 19.03
N GLU A 596 -9.37 -14.05 19.67
CA GLU A 596 -8.55 -15.18 19.24
C GLU A 596 -9.45 -16.19 18.49
N THR A 597 -8.96 -16.86 17.45
CA THR A 597 -9.77 -17.88 16.76
C THR A 597 -9.90 -19.19 17.54
N LYS A 598 -9.09 -19.36 18.60
CA LYS A 598 -8.97 -20.61 19.36
C LYS A 598 -10.06 -20.70 20.44
N GLY A 599 -11.10 -21.48 20.17
CA GLY A 599 -12.27 -21.63 21.05
C GLY A 599 -13.52 -20.88 20.57
N GLY A 600 -13.51 -20.37 19.33
CA GLY A 600 -14.59 -19.57 18.77
C GLY A 600 -14.40 -18.07 19.00
N ILE A 601 -15.15 -17.24 18.26
CA ILE A 601 -15.09 -15.78 18.34
C ILE A 601 -15.75 -15.31 19.65
N TYR A 602 -14.97 -15.30 20.74
CA TYR A 602 -15.38 -14.82 22.05
C TYR A 602 -14.41 -13.76 22.60
N PRO A 603 -14.90 -12.73 23.31
CA PRO A 603 -14.04 -11.76 23.98
C PRO A 603 -13.25 -12.46 25.10
N ASN A 604 -11.93 -12.27 25.12
CA ASN A 604 -10.97 -13.19 25.75
C ASN A 604 -11.46 -13.86 27.07
N SER A 605 -11.93 -15.09 26.92
CA SER A 605 -12.32 -16.00 28.00
C SER A 605 -11.33 -17.15 28.18
N ASN A 606 -10.16 -17.08 27.53
CA ASN A 606 -9.13 -18.10 27.55
C ASN A 606 -8.19 -17.85 28.75
N PRO A 607 -8.18 -18.70 29.80
CA PRO A 607 -7.37 -18.46 31.00
C PRO A 607 -5.86 -18.63 30.75
N ASP A 608 -5.46 -19.19 29.61
CA ASP A 608 -4.07 -19.51 29.28
C ASP A 608 -3.37 -18.44 28.41
N THR A 609 -4.06 -17.39 27.93
CA THR A 609 -3.43 -16.27 27.20
C THR A 609 -3.26 -15.00 28.04
N PRO A 610 -2.20 -14.19 27.80
CA PRO A 610 -1.99 -12.95 28.53
C PRO A 610 -3.15 -11.95 28.32
N ALA A 611 -3.68 -11.43 29.42
CA ALA A 611 -4.66 -10.36 29.37
C ALA A 611 -4.03 -9.08 28.79
N LEU A 612 -4.61 -8.54 27.72
CA LEU A 612 -4.19 -7.27 27.13
C LEU A 612 -4.54 -6.11 28.08
N GLU A 613 -3.58 -5.22 28.33
CA GLU A 613 -3.82 -4.03 29.17
C GLU A 613 -4.84 -3.08 28.55
N GLY A 614 -5.77 -2.57 29.36
CA GLY A 614 -6.75 -1.54 28.98
C GLY A 614 -8.16 -2.04 28.67
N PHE A 615 -8.36 -3.34 28.44
CA PHE A 615 -9.71 -3.91 28.23
C PHE A 615 -10.49 -3.95 29.56
N THR A 616 -11.74 -3.47 29.52
CA THR A 616 -12.58 -3.27 30.71
C THR A 616 -14.06 -3.58 30.47
N ASN A 617 -14.42 -4.14 29.32
CA ASN A 617 -15.79 -4.49 28.94
C ASN A 617 -15.91 -5.95 28.50
N ASP A 618 -17.07 -6.56 28.78
CA ASP A 618 -17.40 -7.95 28.46
C ASP A 618 -17.53 -8.22 26.93
N TRP A 619 -17.25 -7.22 26.09
CA TRP A 619 -17.33 -7.30 24.62
C TRP A 619 -15.95 -7.37 23.95
N GLY A 620 -14.84 -7.22 24.69
CA GLY A 620 -13.50 -7.28 24.10
C GLY A 620 -13.21 -6.11 23.13
N GLY A 621 -13.88 -4.97 23.32
CA GLY A 621 -13.71 -3.78 22.48
C GLY A 621 -12.53 -2.91 22.92
N PHE A 622 -11.61 -2.61 21.98
CA PHE A 622 -10.48 -1.69 22.21
C PHE A 622 -10.69 -0.29 21.58
N GLY A 623 -11.71 -0.11 20.74
CA GLY A 623 -12.03 1.21 20.19
C GLY A 623 -13.35 1.29 19.45
N SER A 624 -13.68 2.49 18.98
CA SER A 624 -14.81 2.75 18.08
C SER A 624 -14.47 3.88 17.11
N LEU A 625 -14.80 3.66 15.84
CA LEU A 625 -14.70 4.64 14.76
C LEU A 625 -15.98 5.48 14.73
N LYS A 626 -15.84 6.80 14.81
CA LYS A 626 -16.96 7.77 14.87
C LYS A 626 -16.65 8.99 14.02
N CYS A 627 -17.42 9.17 12.96
CA CYS A 627 -17.34 10.33 12.07
C CYS A 627 -18.73 10.96 11.93
N ALA A 628 -18.78 12.29 11.78
CA ALA A 628 -20.04 13.06 11.88
C ALA A 628 -21.06 12.78 10.76
N GLU A 629 -20.59 12.26 9.62
CA GLU A 629 -21.41 11.92 8.44
C GLU A 629 -21.85 10.45 8.41
N GLY A 630 -21.32 9.62 9.33
CA GLY A 630 -21.50 8.17 9.33
C GLY A 630 -20.39 7.41 8.59
N ILE A 631 -20.08 6.21 9.09
CA ILE A 631 -18.93 5.38 8.68
C ILE A 631 -19.11 4.62 7.35
N VAL A 632 -20.36 4.46 6.88
CA VAL A 632 -20.67 3.79 5.61
C VAL A 632 -20.16 4.65 4.44
N GLY A 633 -19.47 4.03 3.48
CA GLY A 633 -18.77 4.70 2.36
C GLY A 633 -17.46 5.39 2.74
N LYS A 634 -17.13 5.57 4.03
CA LYS A 634 -15.85 6.14 4.48
C LYS A 634 -14.74 5.12 4.43
N THR A 635 -13.55 5.55 4.00
CA THR A 635 -12.41 4.64 3.89
C THR A 635 -11.86 4.32 5.28
N ILE A 636 -11.92 3.06 5.67
CA ILE A 636 -11.33 2.48 6.87
C ILE A 636 -9.93 1.95 6.50
N THR A 637 -8.93 2.23 7.33
CA THR A 637 -7.58 1.67 7.21
C THR A 637 -7.27 0.80 8.42
N VAL A 638 -6.84 -0.43 8.19
CA VAL A 638 -6.28 -1.34 9.20
C VAL A 638 -4.80 -1.45 8.91
N ARG A 639 -3.95 -1.06 9.87
CA ARG A 639 -2.49 -1.16 9.77
C ARG A 639 -1.93 -1.95 10.94
N LEU A 640 -1.08 -2.93 10.66
CA LEU A 640 -0.19 -3.56 11.63
C LEU A 640 1.27 -3.23 11.27
N ALA A 641 2.04 -2.76 12.25
CA ALA A 641 3.44 -2.37 12.07
C ALA A 641 4.29 -2.82 13.26
N ALA A 642 5.50 -3.32 13.00
CA ALA A 642 6.42 -3.79 14.04
C ALA A 642 6.95 -2.65 14.94
N GLU A 643 7.06 -2.94 16.23
CA GLU A 643 7.72 -2.12 17.25
C GLU A 643 8.66 -2.99 18.09
N GLU A 644 9.59 -2.39 18.84
CA GLU A 644 10.62 -3.10 19.63
C GLU A 644 10.03 -4.17 20.60
N ALA A 645 8.80 -3.96 21.06
CA ALA A 645 8.10 -4.83 22.00
C ALA A 645 6.98 -5.70 21.39
N GLY A 646 6.72 -5.63 20.08
CA GLY A 646 5.62 -6.36 19.44
C GLY A 646 5.16 -5.80 18.10
N VAL A 647 3.86 -5.81 17.84
CA VAL A 647 3.23 -5.23 16.64
C VAL A 647 2.12 -4.28 17.06
N ARG A 648 2.19 -3.02 16.62
CA ARG A 648 1.11 -2.05 16.80
C ARG A 648 0.04 -2.27 15.75
N LEU A 649 -1.17 -2.63 16.19
CA LEU A 649 -2.39 -2.49 15.40
C LEU A 649 -2.91 -1.06 15.53
N THR A 650 -3.28 -0.45 14.41
CA THR A 650 -4.03 0.80 14.34
C THR A 650 -5.16 0.64 13.34
N VAL A 651 -6.37 1.05 13.73
CA VAL A 651 -7.56 1.10 12.89
C VAL A 651 -8.05 2.54 12.86
N SER A 652 -8.09 3.14 11.67
CA SER A 652 -8.50 4.53 11.44
C SER A 652 -9.60 4.61 10.40
N ALA A 653 -10.31 5.74 10.36
CA ALA A 653 -11.29 6.03 9.32
C ALA A 653 -11.35 7.52 9.01
N GLU A 654 -11.70 7.85 7.76
CA GLU A 654 -11.84 9.23 7.29
C GLU A 654 -12.81 10.04 8.18
N GLY A 655 -12.29 11.05 8.89
CA GLY A 655 -13.07 11.88 9.80
C GLY A 655 -13.35 11.27 11.18
N SER A 656 -12.68 10.17 11.54
CA SER A 656 -12.68 9.58 12.89
C SER A 656 -11.35 9.87 13.62
N ALA A 657 -11.33 9.65 14.93
CA ALA A 657 -10.10 9.37 15.65
C ALA A 657 -9.68 7.90 15.44
N ASP A 658 -8.39 7.62 15.63
CA ASP A 658 -7.79 6.29 15.48
C ASP A 658 -7.99 5.44 16.75
N ALA A 659 -8.22 4.13 16.58
CA ALA A 659 -8.10 3.13 17.63
C ALA A 659 -6.77 2.40 17.47
N SER A 660 -5.90 2.38 18.49
CA SER A 660 -4.57 1.76 18.41
C SER A 660 -4.22 0.96 19.66
N ILE A 661 -3.54 -0.16 19.47
CA ILE A 661 -3.09 -1.07 20.53
C ILE A 661 -1.75 -1.74 20.14
N LEU A 662 -0.89 -1.98 21.13
CA LEU A 662 0.31 -2.79 20.96
C LEU A 662 0.02 -4.25 21.30
N LEU A 663 0.11 -5.14 20.32
CA LEU A 663 0.11 -6.58 20.50
C LEU A 663 1.54 -7.00 20.87
N THR A 664 1.79 -7.30 22.14
CA THR A 664 3.15 -7.60 22.61
C THR A 664 3.68 -8.90 22.01
N ASN A 665 5.01 -9.06 21.93
CA ASN A 665 5.65 -10.30 21.52
C ASN A 665 5.19 -11.52 22.35
N GLU A 666 4.88 -11.33 23.64
CA GLU A 666 4.35 -12.36 24.53
C GLU A 666 2.90 -12.73 24.18
N TYR A 667 2.04 -11.73 23.92
CA TYR A 667 0.66 -11.97 23.48
C TYR A 667 0.61 -12.67 22.12
N LEU A 668 1.36 -12.18 21.14
CA LEU A 668 1.46 -12.80 19.82
C LEU A 668 1.98 -14.24 19.90
N ALA A 669 3.01 -14.51 20.72
CA ALA A 669 3.52 -15.87 20.92
C ALA A 669 2.46 -16.82 21.51
N ALA A 670 1.56 -16.32 22.36
CA ALA A 670 0.47 -17.11 22.94
C ALA A 670 -0.68 -17.35 21.93
N VAL A 671 -1.14 -16.31 21.24
CA VAL A 671 -2.20 -16.40 20.20
C VAL A 671 -1.79 -17.28 19.02
N PHE A 672 -0.50 -17.35 18.70
CA PHE A 672 0.05 -18.13 17.59
C PHE A 672 0.78 -19.41 18.06
N ALA A 673 0.45 -19.94 19.24
CA ALA A 673 1.00 -21.20 19.77
C ALA A 673 0.20 -22.46 19.33
N THR A 674 0.90 -23.47 18.80
CA THR A 674 0.35 -24.82 18.60
C THR A 674 1.13 -25.86 19.42
N GLU A 675 0.56 -27.05 19.60
CA GLU A 675 1.27 -28.23 20.14
C GLU A 675 2.52 -28.63 19.32
N LYS A 676 2.66 -28.13 18.08
CA LYS A 676 3.75 -28.44 17.15
C LYS A 676 4.80 -27.33 17.08
N GLY A 677 4.62 -26.23 17.80
CA GLY A 677 5.49 -25.04 17.80
C GLY A 677 4.73 -23.73 17.53
N ALA A 678 5.47 -22.63 17.47
CA ALA A 678 4.94 -21.32 17.09
C ALA A 678 4.64 -21.27 15.58
N ILE A 679 3.55 -20.60 15.23
CA ILE A 679 3.19 -20.31 13.84
C ILE A 679 4.07 -19.19 13.29
N ASP A 680 4.38 -19.29 11.99
CA ASP A 680 5.09 -18.26 11.25
C ASP A 680 4.16 -17.08 10.95
N THR A 681 4.24 -16.01 11.75
CA THR A 681 3.44 -14.79 11.62
C THR A 681 3.76 -13.95 10.38
N SER A 682 4.75 -14.36 9.56
CA SER A 682 4.97 -13.81 8.21
C SER A 682 4.11 -14.48 7.12
N LYS A 683 3.34 -15.53 7.46
CA LYS A 683 2.62 -16.39 6.49
C LYS A 683 1.21 -16.76 6.96
N LEU A 684 0.42 -15.78 7.41
CA LEU A 684 -0.96 -15.99 7.82
C LEU A 684 -1.92 -15.86 6.62
N ALA A 685 -2.99 -16.65 6.58
CA ALA A 685 -4.05 -16.49 5.60
C ALA A 685 -5.03 -15.39 6.05
N LEU A 686 -5.52 -14.57 5.11
CA LEU A 686 -6.50 -13.51 5.37
C LEU A 686 -7.92 -13.96 4.99
N THR A 687 -8.86 -13.90 5.93
CA THR A 687 -10.29 -14.22 5.71
C THR A 687 -11.23 -13.11 6.18
N PHE A 688 -12.42 -13.07 5.58
CA PHE A 688 -13.51 -12.13 5.85
C PHE A 688 -14.78 -12.91 6.12
N SER A 689 -15.24 -12.91 7.37
CA SER A 689 -16.35 -13.75 7.85
C SER A 689 -17.48 -12.93 8.46
N VAL A 690 -18.70 -13.44 8.40
CA VAL A 690 -19.91 -12.86 9.02
C VAL A 690 -20.51 -13.87 9.99
N GLY A 691 -20.84 -13.40 11.20
CA GLY A 691 -21.51 -14.18 12.23
C GLY A 691 -20.62 -14.66 13.38
N GLU A 692 -21.25 -14.75 14.55
CA GLU A 692 -20.92 -15.67 15.65
C GLU A 692 -21.95 -16.82 15.56
N GLY A 693 -21.67 -17.99 16.12
CA GLY A 693 -22.38 -19.22 15.77
C GLY A 693 -23.90 -19.26 15.98
N MET A 694 -24.60 -19.90 15.04
CA MET A 694 -26.00 -20.39 15.08
C MET A 694 -27.16 -19.36 15.12
N GLU A 695 -26.92 -18.04 15.15
CA GLU A 695 -27.98 -17.03 14.94
C GLU A 695 -27.55 -15.92 13.95
N SER A 696 -28.43 -15.53 13.03
CA SER A 696 -28.10 -14.63 11.90
C SER A 696 -27.90 -13.17 12.32
N TYR A 697 -26.64 -12.74 12.43
CA TYR A 697 -26.25 -11.38 12.84
C TYR A 697 -25.87 -10.43 11.69
N SER A 698 -26.10 -10.79 10.42
CA SER A 698 -26.07 -9.80 9.32
C SER A 698 -27.23 -8.80 9.38
N GLY A 699 -28.32 -9.15 10.08
CA GLY A 699 -29.63 -8.48 9.95
C GLY A 699 -30.43 -8.99 8.75
N ASN A 700 -30.24 -10.26 8.36
CA ASN A 700 -30.80 -10.91 7.18
C ASN A 700 -30.53 -10.12 5.88
N SER A 701 -29.36 -9.49 5.79
CA SER A 701 -28.98 -8.54 4.73
C SER A 701 -27.50 -8.68 4.40
N ASP A 702 -27.15 -8.82 3.12
CA ASP A 702 -25.75 -8.91 2.69
C ASP A 702 -24.97 -7.66 3.11
N ILE A 703 -23.75 -7.86 3.63
CA ILE A 703 -22.77 -6.78 3.88
C ILE A 703 -21.93 -6.64 2.61
N GLU A 704 -21.95 -5.45 2.03
CA GLU A 704 -21.11 -5.10 0.89
C GLU A 704 -19.87 -4.34 1.38
N LEU A 705 -18.68 -4.86 1.08
CA LEU A 705 -17.40 -4.21 1.38
C LEU A 705 -16.63 -3.99 0.08
N THR A 706 -15.90 -2.88 -0.09
CA THR A 706 -14.92 -2.75 -1.18
C THR A 706 -13.51 -2.65 -0.60
N VAL A 707 -12.70 -3.69 -0.82
CA VAL A 707 -11.27 -3.75 -0.49
C VAL A 707 -10.51 -2.95 -1.55
N LYS A 708 -10.08 -1.73 -1.19
CA LYS A 708 -9.43 -0.78 -2.10
C LYS A 708 -7.93 -1.04 -2.26
N GLN A 709 -7.27 -1.44 -1.19
CA GLN A 709 -5.83 -1.73 -1.17
C GLN A 709 -5.53 -2.80 -0.13
N ILE A 710 -4.61 -3.70 -0.46
CA ILE A 710 -3.81 -4.46 0.51
C ILE A 710 -2.35 -4.18 0.14
N SER A 711 -1.55 -3.79 1.12
CA SER A 711 -0.12 -3.54 1.04
C SER A 711 0.60 -4.44 2.04
N ASP A 712 1.60 -5.15 1.55
CA ASP A 712 2.57 -5.94 2.30
C ASP A 712 3.95 -5.77 1.61
N GLU A 713 4.99 -6.37 2.18
CA GLU A 713 6.35 -6.38 1.58
C GLU A 713 6.36 -6.91 0.13
N TYR A 714 5.40 -7.76 -0.26
CA TYR A 714 5.31 -8.31 -1.60
C TYR A 714 4.64 -7.34 -2.60
N ALA A 715 3.60 -6.62 -2.19
CA ALA A 715 3.00 -5.55 -2.99
C ALA A 715 4.01 -4.44 -3.30
N ASP A 716 4.91 -4.17 -2.35
CA ASP A 716 6.02 -3.23 -2.52
C ASP A 716 7.12 -3.80 -3.45
N PHE A 717 7.54 -5.04 -3.22
CA PHE A 717 8.49 -5.77 -4.07
C PHE A 717 8.04 -5.89 -5.54
N THR A 718 6.77 -6.20 -5.79
CA THR A 718 6.23 -6.32 -7.16
C THR A 718 6.11 -4.98 -7.85
N ARG A 719 5.71 -3.93 -7.12
CA ARG A 719 5.73 -2.54 -7.59
C ARG A 719 7.15 -2.09 -7.96
N GLU A 720 8.16 -2.44 -7.16
CA GLU A 720 9.58 -2.18 -7.49
C GLU A 720 10.02 -2.94 -8.75
N LEU A 721 9.74 -4.24 -8.84
CA LEU A 721 10.08 -5.06 -10.02
C LEU A 721 9.45 -4.54 -11.32
N PHE A 722 8.18 -4.11 -11.29
CA PHE A 722 7.57 -3.52 -12.48
C PHE A 722 8.18 -2.17 -12.86
N ALA A 723 8.63 -1.35 -11.89
CA ALA A 723 9.35 -0.11 -12.16
C ALA A 723 10.76 -0.36 -12.73
N ASP A 724 11.50 -1.35 -12.21
CA ASP A 724 12.76 -1.83 -12.77
C ASP A 724 12.57 -2.35 -14.20
N PHE A 725 11.48 -3.06 -14.46
CA PHE A 725 11.16 -3.61 -15.77
C PHE A 725 10.86 -2.52 -16.81
N GLU A 726 10.03 -1.52 -16.52
CA GLU A 726 9.80 -0.41 -17.46
C GLU A 726 11.09 0.42 -17.67
N THR A 727 11.95 0.51 -16.65
CA THR A 727 13.29 1.12 -16.75
C THR A 727 14.22 0.30 -17.66
N TYR A 728 14.17 -1.03 -17.58
CA TYR A 728 14.90 -1.94 -18.48
C TYR A 728 14.38 -1.85 -19.92
N LYS A 729 13.07 -1.94 -20.14
CA LYS A 729 12.40 -1.78 -21.45
C LYS A 729 12.77 -0.44 -22.10
N SER A 730 12.74 0.65 -21.34
CA SER A 730 13.18 1.98 -21.79
C SER A 730 14.68 2.02 -22.13
N SER A 731 15.51 1.30 -21.36
CA SER A 731 16.94 1.15 -21.64
C SER A 731 17.18 0.35 -22.94
N VAL A 732 16.42 -0.73 -23.19
CA VAL A 732 16.47 -1.52 -24.45
C VAL A 732 16.10 -0.65 -25.64
N ALA A 733 15.02 0.13 -25.55
CA ALA A 733 14.62 1.05 -26.62
C ALA A 733 15.71 2.11 -26.92
N ALA A 734 16.30 2.72 -25.89
CA ALA A 734 17.34 3.73 -26.06
C ALA A 734 18.67 3.17 -26.59
N LEU A 735 19.10 1.99 -26.13
CA LEU A 735 20.37 1.38 -26.54
C LEU A 735 20.29 0.74 -27.92
N SER A 736 19.17 0.11 -28.28
CA SER A 736 18.98 -0.47 -29.62
C SER A 736 18.98 0.57 -30.76
N GLY A 737 18.74 1.85 -30.46
CA GLY A 737 18.93 2.96 -31.41
C GLY A 737 20.39 3.25 -31.80
N LYS A 738 21.38 2.70 -31.08
CA LYS A 738 22.81 3.02 -31.28
C LYS A 738 23.48 2.20 -32.38
N THR A 739 24.75 2.53 -32.66
CA THR A 739 25.68 1.81 -33.54
C THR A 739 26.74 1.01 -32.78
N SER A 740 26.95 1.32 -31.51
CA SER A 740 27.90 0.65 -30.60
C SER A 740 27.53 0.97 -29.15
N LEU A 741 28.08 0.21 -28.20
CA LEU A 741 27.85 0.36 -26.76
C LEU A 741 29.17 0.60 -26.01
N THR A 742 29.08 1.29 -24.87
CA THR A 742 30.16 1.35 -23.88
C THR A 742 30.02 0.24 -22.85
N PHE A 743 31.11 -0.10 -22.15
CA PHE A 743 31.08 -1.16 -21.14
C PHE A 743 30.10 -0.89 -19.99
N ASP A 744 29.95 0.36 -19.54
CA ASP A 744 29.01 0.68 -18.46
C ASP A 744 27.54 0.57 -18.90
N GLU A 745 27.24 0.74 -20.19
CA GLU A 745 25.92 0.47 -20.76
C GLU A 745 25.63 -1.04 -20.82
N ILE A 746 26.61 -1.85 -21.26
CA ILE A 746 26.54 -3.32 -21.26
C ILE A 746 26.34 -3.84 -19.83
N ARG A 747 27.16 -3.38 -18.88
CA ARG A 747 27.04 -3.67 -17.45
C ARG A 747 25.65 -3.27 -16.93
N SER A 748 25.16 -2.07 -17.24
CA SER A 748 23.86 -1.59 -16.75
C SER A 748 22.68 -2.39 -17.30
N ILE A 749 22.67 -2.71 -18.61
CA ILE A 749 21.57 -3.46 -19.21
C ILE A 749 21.56 -4.91 -18.76
N ASN A 750 22.73 -5.54 -18.63
CA ASN A 750 22.86 -6.91 -18.13
C ASN A 750 22.46 -7.01 -16.65
N ALA A 751 22.94 -6.12 -15.78
CA ALA A 751 22.59 -6.13 -14.36
C ALA A 751 21.09 -5.90 -14.11
N LYS A 752 20.43 -5.04 -14.90
CA LYS A 752 18.97 -4.91 -14.88
C LYS A 752 18.27 -6.20 -15.29
N SER A 753 18.71 -6.84 -16.38
CA SER A 753 18.15 -8.11 -16.86
C SER A 753 18.30 -9.23 -15.83
N GLU A 754 19.45 -9.31 -15.16
CA GLU A 754 19.74 -10.29 -14.13
C GLU A 754 18.92 -10.04 -12.86
N ASN A 755 18.83 -8.79 -12.40
CA ASN A 755 17.98 -8.42 -11.26
C ASN A 755 16.51 -8.77 -11.50
N ILE A 756 15.98 -8.45 -12.69
CA ILE A 756 14.62 -8.81 -13.09
C ILE A 756 14.43 -10.34 -13.10
N ALA A 757 15.40 -11.12 -13.59
CA ALA A 757 15.32 -12.58 -13.60
C ALA A 757 15.38 -13.21 -12.18
N VAL A 758 16.19 -12.65 -11.28
CA VAL A 758 16.26 -13.08 -9.87
C VAL A 758 14.96 -12.77 -9.14
N LYS A 759 14.41 -11.56 -9.32
CA LYS A 759 13.12 -11.16 -8.73
C LYS A 759 11.95 -11.95 -9.34
N GLU A 760 11.97 -12.23 -10.64
CA GLU A 760 10.95 -13.05 -11.33
C GLU A 760 10.81 -14.45 -10.71
N GLY A 761 11.90 -15.07 -10.27
CA GLY A 761 11.87 -16.34 -9.55
C GLY A 761 11.16 -16.31 -8.18
N LEU A 762 10.82 -15.13 -7.67
CA LEU A 762 10.07 -14.90 -6.43
C LEU A 762 8.63 -14.43 -6.68
N LEU A 763 8.22 -14.24 -7.94
CA LEU A 763 6.86 -13.82 -8.28
C LEU A 763 5.84 -14.93 -8.04
N ARG A 764 4.71 -14.54 -7.44
CA ARG A 764 3.47 -15.31 -7.42
C ARG A 764 2.86 -15.28 -8.83
N ARG A 765 1.98 -16.26 -9.12
CA ARG A 765 1.58 -16.61 -10.49
C ARG A 765 1.01 -15.43 -11.31
N TYR A 766 0.14 -14.60 -10.73
CA TYR A 766 -0.50 -13.51 -11.48
C TYR A 766 0.51 -12.42 -11.89
N GLU A 767 1.43 -12.03 -11.00
CA GLU A 767 2.46 -11.06 -11.35
C GLU A 767 3.51 -11.65 -12.29
N ALA A 768 3.76 -12.97 -12.24
CA ALA A 768 4.58 -13.67 -13.23
C ALA A 768 3.93 -13.69 -14.62
N GLU A 769 2.62 -13.98 -14.72
CA GLU A 769 1.86 -13.89 -15.98
C GLU A 769 1.80 -12.43 -16.49
N THR A 770 1.69 -11.45 -15.60
CA THR A 770 1.77 -10.01 -15.92
C THR A 770 3.16 -9.61 -16.42
N LEU A 771 4.24 -10.08 -15.78
CA LEU A 771 5.61 -9.84 -16.24
C LEU A 771 5.88 -10.53 -17.58
N ALA A 772 5.35 -11.73 -17.80
CA ALA A 772 5.44 -12.44 -19.07
C ALA A 772 4.74 -11.69 -20.22
N ALA A 773 3.53 -11.15 -19.97
CA ALA A 773 2.83 -10.29 -20.92
C ALA A 773 3.64 -9.01 -21.23
N LYS A 774 4.14 -8.33 -20.20
CA LYS A 774 5.03 -7.17 -20.34
C LYS A 774 6.33 -7.48 -21.09
N LYS A 775 6.91 -8.67 -20.89
CA LYS A 775 8.08 -9.17 -21.64
C LYS A 775 7.78 -9.45 -23.10
N ALA A 776 6.57 -9.88 -23.45
CA ALA A 776 6.15 -10.04 -24.83
C ALA A 776 6.06 -8.70 -25.60
N GLU A 777 6.03 -7.56 -24.90
CA GLU A 777 6.15 -6.23 -25.51
C GLU A 777 7.60 -5.81 -25.84
N LEU A 778 8.63 -6.55 -25.40
CA LEU A 778 10.01 -6.24 -25.81
C LEU A 778 10.27 -6.72 -27.24
N SER A 779 10.87 -5.85 -28.05
CA SER A 779 11.39 -6.25 -29.35
C SER A 779 12.58 -7.19 -29.20
N ALA A 780 12.39 -8.44 -29.62
CA ALA A 780 13.46 -9.43 -29.71
C ALA A 780 14.58 -8.99 -30.69
N GLU A 781 14.25 -8.20 -31.72
CA GLU A 781 15.22 -7.59 -32.63
C GLU A 781 16.08 -6.53 -31.91
N ALA A 782 15.47 -5.72 -31.04
CA ALA A 782 16.18 -4.73 -30.24
C ALA A 782 17.14 -5.38 -29.24
N LEU A 783 16.73 -6.48 -28.60
CA LEU A 783 17.58 -7.29 -27.72
C LEU A 783 18.74 -7.93 -28.49
N ALA A 784 18.46 -8.65 -29.59
CA ALA A 784 19.50 -9.27 -30.41
C ALA A 784 20.52 -8.27 -30.96
N LYS A 785 20.08 -7.04 -31.30
CA LYS A 785 20.99 -5.95 -31.70
C LYS A 785 21.86 -5.46 -30.54
N ILE A 786 21.32 -5.36 -29.32
CA ILE A 786 22.10 -5.00 -28.12
C ILE A 786 23.15 -6.07 -27.83
N ASP A 787 22.79 -7.35 -27.87
CA ASP A 787 23.72 -8.46 -27.63
C ASP A 787 24.83 -8.51 -28.69
N ALA A 788 24.50 -8.26 -29.97
CA ALA A 788 25.48 -8.12 -31.04
C ALA A 788 26.44 -6.93 -30.78
N MET A 789 25.93 -5.74 -30.47
CA MET A 789 26.78 -4.57 -30.18
C MET A 789 27.64 -4.74 -28.91
N ALA A 790 27.13 -5.46 -27.90
CA ALA A 790 27.90 -5.80 -26.71
C ALA A 790 29.07 -6.73 -27.06
N ILE A 791 28.84 -7.70 -27.94
CA ILE A 791 29.87 -8.66 -28.36
C ILE A 791 30.86 -8.05 -29.36
N ASP A 792 30.45 -7.12 -30.21
CA ASP A 792 31.36 -6.34 -31.05
C ASP A 792 32.27 -5.42 -30.21
N TYR A 793 31.82 -4.91 -29.06
CA TYR A 793 32.69 -4.23 -28.09
C TYR A 793 33.79 -5.16 -27.57
N PHE A 794 33.45 -6.38 -27.14
CA PHE A 794 34.42 -7.35 -26.62
C PHE A 794 35.36 -7.88 -27.71
N LYS A 795 34.87 -8.16 -28.92
CA LYS A 795 35.70 -8.48 -30.09
C LYS A 795 36.64 -7.32 -30.42
N GLY A 796 36.19 -6.07 -30.29
CA GLY A 796 37.03 -4.88 -30.40
C GLY A 796 38.16 -4.82 -29.36
N GLN A 797 37.87 -5.11 -28.09
CA GLN A 797 38.90 -5.22 -27.05
C GLN A 797 39.90 -6.35 -27.35
N MET A 798 39.43 -7.55 -27.72
CA MET A 798 40.29 -8.70 -28.02
C MET A 798 41.19 -8.46 -29.23
N ASN A 799 40.65 -7.86 -30.31
CA ASN A 799 41.44 -7.45 -31.47
C ASN A 799 42.52 -6.40 -31.12
N ALA A 800 42.28 -5.55 -30.11
CA ALA A 800 43.28 -4.59 -29.62
C ALA A 800 44.37 -5.24 -28.75
N LEU A 801 44.20 -6.49 -28.30
CA LEU A 801 45.23 -7.26 -27.59
C LEU A 801 46.24 -7.93 -28.53
N ALA A 802 45.92 -8.05 -29.83
CA ALA A 802 46.83 -8.58 -30.83
C ALA A 802 48.15 -7.77 -30.94
N GLY A 803 49.19 -8.41 -31.47
CA GLY A 803 50.52 -7.79 -31.62
C GLY A 803 51.26 -7.66 -30.28
N VAL A 804 51.27 -8.72 -29.48
CA VAL A 804 52.05 -8.77 -28.23
C VAL A 804 53.54 -8.87 -28.55
N THR A 805 54.36 -8.00 -27.97
CA THR A 805 55.82 -7.97 -28.14
C THR A 805 56.53 -7.95 -26.78
N PRO A 806 57.84 -8.25 -26.72
CA PRO A 806 58.64 -8.13 -25.48
C PRO A 806 58.55 -6.77 -24.78
N ASP A 807 58.28 -5.68 -25.51
CA ASP A 807 58.16 -4.35 -24.92
C ASP A 807 56.75 -4.03 -24.39
N ASN A 808 55.69 -4.59 -25.00
CA ASN A 808 54.30 -4.26 -24.66
C ASN A 808 53.57 -5.31 -23.81
N TYR A 809 54.17 -6.49 -23.56
CA TYR A 809 53.46 -7.61 -22.91
C TYR A 809 52.87 -7.29 -21.52
N ILE A 810 53.44 -6.34 -20.75
CA ILE A 810 52.90 -5.90 -19.46
C ILE A 810 51.64 -5.05 -19.64
N GLU A 811 51.63 -4.16 -20.64
CA GLU A 811 50.44 -3.39 -21.03
C GLU A 811 49.34 -4.33 -21.53
N LYS A 812 49.68 -5.27 -22.42
CA LYS A 812 48.76 -6.29 -22.93
C LYS A 812 48.23 -7.20 -21.81
N ARG A 813 49.05 -7.59 -20.84
CA ARG A 813 48.61 -8.33 -19.64
C ARG A 813 47.60 -7.54 -18.81
N THR A 814 47.88 -6.26 -18.57
CA THR A 814 46.98 -5.37 -17.82
C THR A 814 45.65 -5.18 -18.56
N ALA A 815 45.69 -5.03 -19.88
CA ALA A 815 44.50 -4.93 -20.72
C ALA A 815 43.71 -6.26 -20.82
N LEU A 816 44.38 -7.41 -20.84
CA LEU A 816 43.74 -8.73 -20.79
C LEU A 816 43.04 -8.96 -19.45
N THR A 817 43.69 -8.72 -18.31
CA THR A 817 43.05 -8.86 -16.99
C THR A 817 41.82 -7.95 -16.87
N LYS A 818 41.89 -6.74 -17.41
CA LYS A 818 40.71 -5.86 -17.52
C LYS A 818 39.62 -6.46 -18.41
N PHE A 819 39.96 -7.04 -19.56
CA PHE A 819 39.01 -7.75 -20.41
C PHE A 819 38.32 -8.90 -19.65
N GLU A 820 39.07 -9.73 -18.93
CA GLU A 820 38.53 -10.85 -18.14
C GLU A 820 37.60 -10.39 -17.02
N GLU A 821 37.92 -9.26 -16.34
CA GLU A 821 37.03 -8.65 -15.37
C GLU A 821 35.74 -8.11 -16.00
N GLN A 822 35.82 -7.51 -17.19
CA GLN A 822 34.67 -7.04 -17.93
C GLN A 822 33.82 -8.20 -18.50
N TRP A 823 34.44 -9.32 -18.88
CA TRP A 823 33.77 -10.52 -19.42
C TRP A 823 32.90 -11.25 -18.38
N LYS A 824 33.17 -11.06 -17.08
CA LYS A 824 32.38 -11.67 -15.99
C LYS A 824 30.92 -11.20 -16.00
N VAL A 825 30.63 -9.94 -16.34
CA VAL A 825 29.27 -9.37 -16.35
C VAL A 825 28.48 -9.58 -17.67
N VAL A 826 28.99 -10.44 -18.57
CA VAL A 826 28.35 -10.77 -19.86
C VAL A 826 27.34 -11.91 -19.67
N THR A 827 26.16 -11.81 -20.28
CA THR A 827 25.09 -12.82 -20.10
C THR A 827 25.43 -14.16 -20.77
N ALA A 828 24.67 -15.22 -20.46
CA ALA A 828 24.82 -16.52 -21.13
C ALA A 828 24.59 -16.40 -22.65
N SER A 829 23.49 -15.76 -23.07
CA SER A 829 23.15 -15.54 -24.49
C SER A 829 24.22 -14.74 -25.23
N GLN A 830 24.82 -13.74 -24.58
CA GLN A 830 25.92 -12.97 -25.17
C GLN A 830 27.19 -13.84 -25.31
N LYS A 831 27.53 -14.67 -24.31
CA LYS A 831 28.67 -15.61 -24.37
C LYS A 831 28.55 -16.61 -25.52
N GLU A 832 27.34 -17.06 -25.87
CA GLU A 832 27.10 -17.93 -27.03
C GLU A 832 27.46 -17.26 -28.37
N LEU A 833 27.26 -15.94 -28.52
CA LEU A 833 27.62 -15.16 -29.71
C LEU A 833 29.14 -14.95 -29.91
N TYR A 834 29.96 -15.39 -28.94
CA TYR A 834 31.43 -15.38 -29.04
C TYR A 834 32.04 -16.60 -28.34
N ALA A 835 31.55 -17.80 -28.66
CA ALA A 835 32.01 -19.06 -28.08
C ALA A 835 33.54 -19.29 -28.19
N GLU A 836 34.17 -18.81 -29.27
CA GLU A 836 35.63 -18.85 -29.52
C GLU A 836 36.46 -17.91 -28.61
N CYS A 837 35.82 -17.10 -27.76
CA CYS A 837 36.50 -16.16 -26.86
C CYS A 837 37.50 -16.85 -25.92
N ALA A 838 37.23 -18.09 -25.51
CA ALA A 838 38.14 -18.84 -24.64
C ALA A 838 39.47 -19.16 -25.35
N ASP A 839 39.40 -19.60 -26.62
CA ASP A 839 40.57 -19.88 -27.45
C ASP A 839 41.34 -18.59 -27.77
N ALA A 840 40.63 -17.48 -28.00
CA ALA A 840 41.23 -16.16 -28.21
C ALA A 840 41.99 -15.65 -26.97
N VAL A 841 41.40 -15.78 -25.77
CA VAL A 841 42.08 -15.46 -24.50
C VAL A 841 43.32 -16.33 -24.33
N ALA A 842 43.21 -17.64 -24.48
CA ALA A 842 44.33 -18.57 -24.29
C ALA A 842 45.48 -18.31 -25.29
N ALA A 843 45.17 -17.90 -26.52
CA ALA A 843 46.18 -17.50 -27.51
C ALA A 843 46.93 -16.22 -27.08
N VAL A 844 46.21 -15.21 -26.57
CA VAL A 844 46.81 -13.97 -26.07
C VAL A 844 47.60 -14.20 -24.77
N GLU A 845 47.12 -15.05 -23.86
CA GLU A 845 47.88 -15.47 -22.67
C GLU A 845 49.20 -16.14 -23.05
N ALA A 846 49.18 -17.06 -24.02
CA ALA A 846 50.38 -17.75 -24.49
C ALA A 846 51.40 -16.77 -25.08
N ASP A 847 50.93 -15.76 -25.82
CA ASP A 847 51.78 -14.71 -26.40
C ASP A 847 52.35 -13.76 -25.33
N ILE A 848 51.55 -13.40 -24.33
CA ILE A 848 52.00 -12.60 -23.18
C ILE A 848 53.02 -13.37 -22.32
N ALA A 849 52.87 -14.69 -22.18
CA ALA A 849 53.85 -15.54 -21.49
C ALA A 849 55.14 -15.67 -22.30
N GLY A 850 55.05 -15.97 -23.60
CA GLY A 850 56.20 -16.14 -24.49
C GLY A 850 57.01 -14.86 -24.71
N CYS A 851 56.34 -13.73 -24.96
CA CYS A 851 57.00 -12.43 -25.07
C CYS A 851 57.58 -11.95 -23.73
N GLY A 852 56.97 -12.32 -22.60
CA GLY A 852 57.54 -12.06 -21.27
C GLY A 852 58.83 -12.85 -21.00
N LEU A 853 58.88 -14.14 -21.40
CA LEU A 853 60.12 -14.93 -21.35
C LEU A 853 61.19 -14.36 -22.30
N ALA A 854 60.81 -13.97 -23.52
CA ALA A 854 61.72 -13.32 -24.46
C ALA A 854 62.24 -11.98 -23.93
N LYS A 855 61.42 -11.16 -23.26
CA LYS A 855 61.89 -9.91 -22.64
C LYS A 855 62.89 -10.15 -21.51
N GLY A 856 62.62 -11.12 -20.64
CA GLY A 856 63.59 -11.53 -19.60
C GLY A 856 64.92 -12.00 -20.19
N VAL A 857 64.89 -12.71 -21.32
CA VAL A 857 66.10 -13.08 -22.06
C VAL A 857 66.80 -11.87 -22.70
N ILE A 858 66.08 -10.92 -23.31
CA ILE A 858 66.65 -9.68 -23.85
C ILE A 858 67.36 -8.88 -22.74
N ASP A 859 66.72 -8.74 -21.57
CA ASP A 859 67.26 -7.96 -20.46
C ASP A 859 68.48 -8.66 -19.81
N ASP A 860 68.43 -9.98 -19.64
CA ASP A 860 69.57 -10.77 -19.16
C ASP A 860 70.75 -10.76 -20.16
N ILE A 861 70.48 -10.79 -21.47
CA ILE A 861 71.52 -10.62 -22.51
C ILE A 861 72.15 -9.24 -22.37
N ALA A 862 71.35 -8.18 -22.26
CA ALA A 862 71.86 -6.81 -22.13
C ALA A 862 72.69 -6.64 -20.84
N ALA A 863 72.24 -7.21 -19.72
CA ALA A 863 72.96 -7.21 -18.45
C ALA A 863 74.27 -8.00 -18.50
N LEU A 864 74.32 -9.09 -19.26
CA LEU A 864 75.53 -9.91 -19.46
C LEU A 864 76.53 -9.20 -20.40
N VAL A 865 76.08 -8.68 -21.54
CA VAL A 865 76.90 -7.91 -22.50
C VAL A 865 77.47 -6.64 -21.87
N ALA A 866 76.74 -6.02 -20.94
CA ALA A 866 77.21 -4.87 -20.16
C ALA A 866 78.39 -5.19 -19.22
N LYS A 867 78.78 -6.46 -19.04
CA LYS A 867 80.01 -6.88 -18.34
C LYS A 867 81.25 -6.88 -19.24
N THR A 868 81.22 -6.14 -20.35
CA THR A 868 82.41 -5.83 -21.17
C THR A 868 83.07 -4.53 -20.69
N PRO A 869 84.42 -4.41 -20.68
CA PRO A 869 85.41 -5.45 -20.98
C PRO A 869 85.42 -6.58 -19.94
N LEU A 870 85.73 -7.80 -20.39
CA LEU A 870 85.72 -8.98 -19.52
C LEU A 870 86.76 -8.86 -18.37
N PRO A 871 86.41 -9.27 -17.15
CA PRO A 871 87.37 -9.36 -16.03
C PRO A 871 88.33 -10.53 -16.24
N ALA A 872 89.43 -10.59 -15.48
CA ALA A 872 90.35 -11.73 -15.51
C ALA A 872 89.62 -13.07 -15.23
N THR A 873 88.71 -13.08 -14.26
CA THR A 873 88.05 -14.30 -13.76
C THR A 873 86.66 -14.46 -14.38
N ILE A 874 86.53 -15.27 -15.45
CA ILE A 874 85.30 -15.36 -16.25
C ILE A 874 84.45 -16.63 -16.06
N GLU A 875 84.85 -17.60 -15.22
CA GLU A 875 84.11 -18.87 -15.10
C GLU A 875 82.65 -18.67 -14.64
N THR A 876 82.40 -17.77 -13.69
CA THR A 876 81.03 -17.38 -13.29
C THR A 876 80.24 -16.79 -14.45
N LEU A 877 80.89 -16.06 -15.37
CA LEU A 877 80.25 -15.49 -16.57
C LEU A 877 79.97 -16.57 -17.62
N ARG A 878 80.82 -17.62 -17.70
CA ARG A 878 80.58 -18.81 -18.53
C ARG A 878 79.39 -19.62 -17.99
N GLU A 879 79.25 -19.77 -16.68
CA GLU A 879 78.06 -20.39 -16.05
C GLU A 879 76.78 -19.56 -16.27
N GLU A 880 76.82 -18.24 -16.07
CA GLU A 880 75.71 -17.32 -16.38
C GLU A 880 75.31 -17.39 -17.86
N TYR A 881 76.28 -17.34 -18.77
CA TYR A 881 76.07 -17.45 -20.21
C TYR A 881 75.43 -18.79 -20.59
N ALA A 882 75.93 -19.91 -20.05
CA ALA A 882 75.35 -21.23 -20.30
C ALA A 882 73.90 -21.35 -19.78
N ALA A 883 73.61 -20.82 -18.59
CA ALA A 883 72.27 -20.80 -18.02
C ALA A 883 71.30 -19.87 -18.78
N LEU A 884 71.79 -18.76 -19.33
CA LEU A 884 71.04 -17.89 -20.24
C LEU A 884 70.83 -18.54 -21.61
N LYS A 885 71.84 -19.26 -22.13
CA LYS A 885 71.77 -19.96 -23.42
C LYS A 885 70.70 -21.04 -23.43
N VAL A 886 70.61 -21.85 -22.37
CA VAL A 886 69.52 -22.84 -22.22
C VAL A 886 68.14 -22.16 -22.22
N ARG A 887 68.01 -20.96 -21.64
CA ARG A 887 66.75 -20.20 -21.64
C ARG A 887 66.43 -19.60 -23.02
N TYR A 888 67.42 -19.05 -23.72
CA TYR A 888 67.29 -18.54 -25.09
C TYR A 888 66.98 -19.64 -26.11
N GLU A 889 67.62 -20.80 -25.99
CA GLU A 889 67.36 -21.96 -26.85
C GLU A 889 66.01 -22.64 -26.54
N GLY A 890 65.54 -22.54 -25.29
CA GLY A 890 64.22 -23.01 -24.87
C GLY A 890 63.04 -22.10 -25.26
N LEU A 891 63.27 -20.91 -25.82
CA LEU A 891 62.21 -20.07 -26.38
C LEU A 891 61.64 -20.71 -27.65
N ALA A 892 60.31 -20.81 -27.76
CA ALA A 892 59.67 -21.19 -29.01
C ALA A 892 59.98 -20.17 -30.11
N GLU A 893 60.23 -20.66 -31.34
CA GLU A 893 60.77 -19.88 -32.48
C GLU A 893 60.10 -18.50 -32.68
N LYS A 894 58.77 -18.39 -32.57
CA LYS A 894 58.06 -17.12 -32.78
C LYS A 894 58.32 -16.04 -31.70
N TYR A 895 58.86 -16.41 -30.55
CA TYR A 895 59.31 -15.48 -29.50
C TYR A 895 60.83 -15.31 -29.54
N LYS A 896 61.56 -16.37 -29.88
CA LYS A 896 63.02 -16.33 -30.08
C LYS A 896 63.41 -15.34 -31.19
N ALA A 897 62.64 -15.31 -32.28
CA ALA A 897 62.75 -14.33 -33.36
C ALA A 897 62.41 -12.87 -32.95
N GLN A 898 61.98 -12.63 -31.71
CA GLN A 898 61.74 -11.29 -31.15
C GLN A 898 62.83 -10.87 -30.13
N VAL A 899 63.85 -11.71 -29.89
CA VAL A 899 65.02 -11.37 -29.07
C VAL A 899 65.98 -10.52 -29.91
N THR A 900 65.83 -9.20 -29.80
CA THR A 900 66.49 -8.20 -30.67
C THR A 900 68.01 -8.17 -30.56
N ASN A 901 68.57 -8.64 -29.45
CA ASN A 901 70.00 -8.72 -29.14
C ASN A 901 70.55 -10.16 -29.18
N GLY A 902 69.88 -11.09 -29.88
CA GLY A 902 70.35 -12.47 -30.05
C GLY A 902 71.70 -12.58 -30.77
N ASP A 903 72.02 -11.63 -31.65
CA ASP A 903 73.33 -11.52 -32.30
C ASP A 903 74.41 -11.07 -31.30
N ASP A 904 74.12 -10.08 -30.44
CA ASP A 904 75.03 -9.62 -29.38
C ASP A 904 75.32 -10.75 -28.37
N PHE A 905 74.30 -11.54 -28.03
CA PHE A 905 74.46 -12.73 -27.18
C PHE A 905 75.40 -13.77 -27.80
N THR A 906 75.25 -14.00 -29.11
CA THR A 906 76.10 -14.93 -29.86
C THR A 906 77.54 -14.44 -29.90
N ALA A 907 77.76 -13.16 -30.21
CA ALA A 907 79.07 -12.52 -30.23
C ALA A 907 79.74 -12.47 -28.84
N TYR A 908 78.96 -12.28 -27.77
CA TYR A 908 79.47 -12.35 -26.39
C TYR A 908 79.86 -13.79 -25.99
N GLY A 909 79.15 -14.80 -26.52
CA GLY A 909 79.55 -16.19 -26.42
C GLY A 909 80.90 -16.47 -27.10
N GLU A 910 81.06 -16.03 -28.35
CA GLU A 910 82.34 -16.12 -29.07
C GLU A 910 83.48 -15.38 -28.33
N LEU A 911 83.17 -14.24 -27.70
CA LEU A 911 84.11 -13.49 -26.86
C LEU A 911 84.51 -14.25 -25.60
N LEU A 912 83.56 -14.89 -24.89
CA LEU A 912 83.84 -15.71 -23.69
C LEU A 912 84.62 -16.99 -24.03
N ASP A 913 84.35 -17.61 -25.17
CA ASP A 913 85.04 -18.82 -25.63
C ASP A 913 86.47 -18.49 -26.11
N ALA A 914 86.69 -17.29 -26.66
CA ALA A 914 88.01 -16.82 -27.11
C ALA A 914 88.84 -16.08 -26.04
N TYR A 915 88.26 -15.74 -24.88
CA TYR A 915 88.97 -15.03 -23.81
C TYR A 915 89.87 -15.96 -23.00
N ASP A 916 91.14 -15.57 -22.91
CA ASP A 916 92.19 -16.21 -22.12
C ASP A 916 92.53 -15.33 -20.89
N PRO A 917 92.12 -15.75 -19.68
CA PRO A 917 92.47 -15.10 -18.42
C PRO A 917 93.97 -14.90 -18.20
N ALA A 918 94.80 -15.89 -18.54
CA ALA A 918 96.24 -15.82 -18.32
C ALA A 918 96.86 -14.79 -19.28
N GLN A 919 96.54 -14.86 -20.58
CA GLN A 919 97.01 -13.90 -21.56
C GLN A 919 96.53 -12.48 -21.25
N SER A 920 95.34 -12.30 -20.67
CA SER A 920 94.85 -10.99 -20.24
C SER A 920 95.66 -10.43 -19.06
N VAL A 921 96.04 -11.26 -18.09
CA VAL A 921 96.93 -10.85 -16.98
C VAL A 921 98.34 -10.54 -17.51
N GLU A 922 98.88 -11.34 -18.43
CA GLU A 922 100.16 -11.03 -19.09
C GLU A 922 100.16 -9.66 -19.76
N ASN A 923 99.10 -9.35 -20.52
CA ASN A 923 98.94 -8.06 -21.20
C ASN A 923 98.84 -6.90 -20.20
N ALA A 924 98.18 -7.10 -19.06
CA ALA A 924 98.09 -6.10 -18.00
C ALA A 924 99.45 -5.84 -17.33
N ILE A 925 100.27 -6.87 -17.13
CA ILE A 925 101.66 -6.77 -16.66
C ILE A 925 102.51 -5.98 -17.65
N GLU A 926 102.43 -6.28 -18.96
CA GLU A 926 103.13 -5.52 -20.00
C GLU A 926 102.71 -4.04 -19.98
N LYS A 927 101.41 -3.77 -19.80
CA LYS A 927 100.84 -2.42 -19.77
C LYS A 927 101.39 -1.58 -18.61
N LEU A 928 101.74 -2.16 -17.46
CA LEU A 928 102.43 -1.43 -16.38
C LEU A 928 103.73 -0.79 -16.88
N PHE A 929 104.53 -1.52 -17.66
CA PHE A 929 105.79 -1.03 -18.20
C PHE A 929 105.62 0.00 -19.32
N VAL A 930 104.47 -0.02 -20.02
CA VAL A 930 104.11 0.96 -21.06
C VAL A 930 103.58 2.26 -20.45
N ASP A 931 102.53 2.18 -19.62
CA ASP A 931 101.88 3.33 -18.98
C ASP A 931 102.87 4.06 -18.06
N TYR A 932 103.65 3.30 -17.29
CA TYR A 932 104.60 3.80 -16.31
C TYR A 932 106.05 3.51 -16.75
N ALA A 933 106.34 3.82 -18.02
CA ALA A 933 107.68 3.74 -18.60
C ALA A 933 108.76 4.43 -17.75
N THR A 934 108.41 5.52 -17.05
CA THR A 934 109.23 6.17 -16.03
C THR A 934 108.41 6.44 -14.75
N ILE A 935 108.90 5.99 -13.59
CA ILE A 935 108.32 6.34 -12.28
C ILE A 935 108.81 7.73 -11.87
N ASN A 936 107.90 8.57 -11.38
CA ASN A 936 108.18 9.92 -10.89
C ASN A 936 107.18 10.33 -9.80
N SER A 937 107.39 11.50 -9.19
CA SER A 937 106.60 11.97 -8.03
C SER A 937 105.10 12.15 -8.28
N SER A 938 104.64 12.21 -9.54
CA SER A 938 103.21 12.34 -9.88
C SER A 938 102.51 11.00 -10.12
N ASN A 939 103.14 10.06 -10.84
CA ASN A 939 102.51 8.78 -11.22
C ASN A 939 102.83 7.60 -10.29
N LYS A 940 103.77 7.76 -9.34
CA LYS A 940 104.21 6.70 -8.41
C LYS A 940 103.05 5.95 -7.71
N ASN A 941 102.04 6.68 -7.21
CA ASN A 941 100.94 6.06 -6.46
C ASN A 941 100.02 5.28 -7.39
N GLU A 942 99.66 5.85 -8.55
CA GLU A 942 98.86 5.19 -9.60
C GLU A 942 99.56 3.92 -10.11
N ALA A 943 100.89 3.96 -10.30
CA ALA A 943 101.71 2.81 -10.67
C ALA A 943 101.66 1.70 -9.59
N LYS A 944 101.66 2.07 -8.30
CA LYS A 944 101.59 1.12 -7.19
C LYS A 944 100.19 0.50 -7.04
N GLU A 945 99.14 1.27 -7.28
CA GLU A 945 97.75 0.78 -7.31
C GLU A 945 97.52 -0.14 -8.52
N ALA A 946 98.04 0.22 -9.69
CA ALA A 946 97.98 -0.63 -10.89
C ALA A 946 98.75 -1.96 -10.71
N LEU A 947 99.95 -1.92 -10.12
CA LEU A 947 100.70 -3.12 -9.75
C LEU A 947 99.91 -4.02 -8.79
N ALA A 948 99.27 -3.44 -7.78
CA ALA A 948 98.43 -4.18 -6.83
C ALA A 948 97.21 -4.81 -7.51
N ALA A 949 96.53 -4.08 -8.41
CA ALA A 949 95.40 -4.61 -9.18
C ALA A 949 95.82 -5.78 -10.10
N VAL A 950 96.99 -5.68 -10.75
CA VAL A 950 97.55 -6.75 -11.58
C VAL A 950 97.90 -8.00 -10.75
N ARG A 951 98.52 -7.84 -9.58
CA ARG A 951 98.79 -8.98 -8.69
C ARG A 951 97.51 -9.59 -8.11
N ALA A 952 96.49 -8.79 -7.80
CA ALA A 952 95.17 -9.29 -7.38
C ALA A 952 94.48 -10.11 -8.49
N ALA A 953 94.48 -9.60 -9.73
CA ALA A 953 93.92 -10.30 -10.89
C ALA A 953 94.63 -11.63 -11.18
N TYR A 954 95.95 -11.72 -10.96
CA TYR A 954 96.69 -12.98 -11.03
C TYR A 954 96.27 -13.96 -9.93
N GLU A 955 96.06 -13.50 -8.69
CA GLU A 955 95.73 -14.40 -7.58
C GLU A 955 94.33 -15.05 -7.69
N GLU A 956 93.39 -14.42 -8.40
CA GLU A 956 92.09 -15.02 -8.72
C GLU A 956 92.13 -16.10 -9.80
N LEU A 957 93.20 -16.18 -10.61
CA LEU A 957 93.36 -17.22 -11.63
C LEU A 957 93.40 -18.62 -11.01
N THR A 958 92.93 -19.62 -11.75
CA THR A 958 93.12 -21.02 -11.34
C THR A 958 94.61 -21.40 -11.35
N GLU A 959 94.98 -22.39 -10.55
CA GLU A 959 96.38 -22.87 -10.46
C GLU A 959 96.98 -23.35 -11.80
N SER A 960 96.13 -23.69 -12.79
CA SER A 960 96.57 -23.94 -14.17
C SER A 960 96.85 -22.66 -14.93
N GLN A 961 95.93 -21.69 -14.91
CA GLN A 961 96.09 -20.38 -15.57
C GLN A 961 97.26 -19.58 -14.99
N LYS A 962 97.53 -19.69 -13.68
CA LYS A 962 98.73 -19.10 -13.04
C LYS A 962 100.05 -19.61 -13.65
N GLN A 963 100.08 -20.85 -14.14
CA GLN A 963 101.25 -21.42 -14.82
C GLN A 963 101.40 -20.95 -16.28
N GLU A 964 100.34 -20.37 -16.87
CA GLU A 964 100.32 -19.86 -18.24
C GLU A 964 100.75 -18.38 -18.31
N VAL A 965 100.66 -17.62 -17.21
CA VAL A 965 101.18 -16.24 -17.09
C VAL A 965 102.71 -16.25 -16.98
N SER A 966 103.39 -16.37 -18.12
CA SER A 966 104.85 -16.52 -18.21
C SER A 966 105.63 -15.29 -17.71
N ASN A 967 105.01 -14.11 -17.72
CA ASN A 967 105.66 -12.84 -17.40
C ASN A 967 105.41 -12.30 -15.98
N PHE A 968 104.75 -13.04 -15.08
CA PHE A 968 104.39 -12.56 -13.73
C PHE A 968 105.57 -12.04 -12.89
N ALA A 969 106.76 -12.61 -13.07
CA ALA A 969 108.00 -12.15 -12.41
C ALA A 969 108.37 -10.69 -12.75
N LYS A 970 107.89 -10.14 -13.88
CA LYS A 970 108.05 -8.71 -14.20
C LYS A 970 107.31 -7.80 -13.19
N THR A 971 106.35 -8.30 -12.43
CA THR A 971 105.72 -7.50 -11.35
C THR A 971 106.71 -7.15 -10.24
N ASP A 972 107.70 -8.02 -9.99
CA ASP A 972 108.77 -7.78 -9.03
C ASP A 972 109.80 -6.77 -9.60
N GLU A 973 110.19 -6.91 -10.87
CA GLU A 973 111.02 -5.92 -11.59
C GLU A 973 110.37 -4.52 -11.58
N PHE A 974 109.04 -4.46 -11.67
CA PHE A 974 108.27 -3.21 -11.61
C PHE A 974 108.19 -2.63 -10.19
N GLU A 975 108.12 -3.48 -9.16
CA GLU A 975 108.21 -3.05 -7.76
C GLU A 975 109.61 -2.53 -7.42
N GLU A 976 110.68 -3.19 -7.89
CA GLU A 976 112.05 -2.69 -7.78
C GLU A 976 112.21 -1.31 -8.46
N LYS A 977 111.57 -1.10 -9.62
CA LYS A 977 111.56 0.18 -10.33
C LYS A 977 110.87 1.30 -9.54
N ILE A 978 109.83 0.98 -8.77
CA ILE A 978 109.18 1.93 -7.84
C ILE A 978 110.09 2.20 -6.63
N ALA A 979 110.65 1.15 -6.02
CA ALA A 979 111.53 1.25 -4.85
C ALA A 979 112.84 2.01 -5.15
N ALA A 980 113.42 1.84 -6.34
CA ALA A 980 114.60 2.58 -6.79
C ALA A 980 114.33 4.09 -6.92
N PHE A 981 113.12 4.48 -7.35
CA PHE A 981 112.71 5.89 -7.34
C PHE A 981 112.53 6.40 -5.90
N GLU A 982 111.91 5.63 -5.00
CA GLU A 982 111.79 5.99 -3.58
C GLU A 982 113.18 6.21 -2.93
N GLN A 983 114.11 5.28 -3.15
CA GLN A 983 115.48 5.37 -2.63
C GLN A 983 116.24 6.57 -3.21
N SER A 984 116.11 6.86 -4.51
CA SER A 984 116.71 8.05 -5.13
C SER A 984 116.21 9.36 -4.51
N GLN A 985 114.93 9.46 -4.15
CA GLN A 985 114.38 10.62 -3.45
C GLN A 985 114.94 10.73 -2.01
N ILE A 986 115.17 9.61 -1.33
CA ILE A 986 115.82 9.58 0.00
C ILE A 986 117.26 10.09 -0.11
N ASP A 987 118.07 9.55 -1.03
CA ASP A 987 119.47 9.94 -1.19
C ASP A 987 119.62 11.42 -1.58
N TYR A 988 118.78 11.93 -2.48
CA TYR A 988 118.70 13.36 -2.78
C TYR A 988 118.36 14.20 -1.53
N SER A 989 117.42 13.75 -0.69
CA SER A 989 117.03 14.49 0.52
C SER A 989 118.15 14.54 1.58
N VAL A 990 118.96 13.49 1.70
CA VAL A 990 120.13 13.44 2.60
C VAL A 990 121.23 14.38 2.09
N ALA A 991 121.52 14.35 0.79
CA ALA A 991 122.48 15.25 0.16
C ALA A 991 122.07 16.73 0.31
N ALA A 992 120.80 17.05 0.03
CA ALA A 992 120.27 18.41 0.18
C ALA A 992 120.23 18.90 1.64
N ALA A 993 120.16 17.99 2.62
CA ALA A 993 120.30 18.33 4.04
C ALA A 993 121.77 18.64 4.40
N PHE A 994 122.72 17.85 3.89
CA PHE A 994 124.15 18.11 4.06
C PHE A 994 124.58 19.42 3.38
N ASP A 995 124.17 19.65 2.13
CA ASP A 995 124.44 20.90 1.39
C ASP A 995 123.92 22.14 2.13
N ARG A 996 122.76 22.03 2.79
CA ARG A 996 122.22 23.10 3.64
C ARG A 996 123.10 23.35 4.85
N GLU A 997 123.59 22.30 5.52
CA GLU A 997 124.51 22.44 6.64
C GLU A 997 125.85 23.06 6.19
N VAL A 998 126.38 22.69 5.01
CA VAL A 998 127.57 23.34 4.43
C VAL A 998 127.31 24.82 4.19
N VAL A 999 126.19 25.20 3.58
CA VAL A 999 125.86 26.62 3.32
C VAL A 999 125.65 27.40 4.62
N GLU A 1000 124.97 26.82 5.62
CA GLU A 1000 124.78 27.45 6.93
C GLU A 1000 126.13 27.66 7.61
N LYS A 1001 126.92 26.60 7.76
CA LYS A 1001 128.21 26.62 8.46
C LYS A 1001 129.24 27.49 7.77
N THR A 1002 129.37 27.43 6.45
CA THR A 1002 130.30 28.32 5.72
C THR A 1002 129.80 29.77 5.68
N GLY A 1003 128.47 29.98 5.69
CA GLY A 1003 127.84 31.29 5.77
C GLY A 1003 128.07 32.03 7.08
N LEU A 1004 128.25 31.33 8.21
CA LEU A 1004 128.66 31.93 9.49
C LEU A 1004 130.02 32.65 9.41
N TYR A 1005 130.85 32.27 8.44
CA TYR A 1005 132.24 32.72 8.28
C TYR A 1005 132.42 33.54 6.99
N ALA A 1006 131.48 34.48 6.75
CA ALA A 1006 131.52 35.41 5.63
C ALA A 1006 132.86 36.18 5.56
N GLU A 1007 133.32 36.66 6.72
CA GLU A 1007 134.66 37.18 7.00
C GLU A 1007 135.27 36.40 8.17
N ILE A 1008 136.58 36.14 8.13
CA ILE A 1008 137.30 35.48 9.22
C ILE A 1008 137.82 36.53 10.19
N THR A 1009 137.72 36.27 11.48
CA THR A 1009 138.23 37.11 12.57
C THR A 1009 139.03 36.26 13.56
N ALA A 1010 139.78 36.91 14.46
CA ALA A 1010 140.59 36.21 15.46
C ALA A 1010 139.73 35.33 16.39
N GLU A 1011 138.49 35.73 16.65
CA GLU A 1011 137.51 35.04 17.48
C GLU A 1011 136.86 33.84 16.76
N ASN A 1012 136.49 34.00 15.48
CA ASN A 1012 135.71 32.98 14.76
C ASN A 1012 136.57 31.89 14.09
N LYS A 1013 137.85 32.20 13.77
CA LYS A 1013 138.77 31.31 13.03
C LYS A 1013 138.86 29.89 13.59
N ALA A 1014 138.95 29.75 14.91
CA ALA A 1014 139.09 28.43 15.55
C ALA A 1014 137.82 27.57 15.42
N ALA A 1015 136.64 28.20 15.41
CA ALA A 1015 135.37 27.52 15.15
C ALA A 1015 135.23 27.19 13.65
N ALA A 1016 135.61 28.11 12.76
CA ALA A 1016 135.61 27.90 11.32
C ALA A 1016 136.43 26.68 10.90
N LEU A 1017 137.65 26.52 11.46
CA LEU A 1017 138.51 25.36 11.19
C LEU A 1017 137.93 24.04 11.72
N ALA A 1018 137.23 24.08 12.87
CA ALA A 1018 136.55 22.91 13.43
C ALA A 1018 135.31 22.51 12.61
N ASP A 1019 134.52 23.47 12.15
CA ASP A 1019 133.37 23.25 11.28
C ASP A 1019 133.80 22.71 9.90
N VAL A 1020 134.88 23.23 9.32
CA VAL A 1020 135.51 22.65 8.11
C VAL A 1020 135.80 21.17 8.30
N ALA A 1021 136.46 20.79 9.40
CA ALA A 1021 136.80 19.39 9.66
C ALA A 1021 135.55 18.50 9.81
N ALA A 1022 134.54 18.98 10.54
CA ALA A 1022 133.27 18.27 10.73
C ALA A 1022 132.47 18.11 9.42
N LEU A 1023 132.46 19.13 8.55
CA LEU A 1023 131.81 19.05 7.24
C LEU A 1023 132.52 18.05 6.30
N LYS A 1024 133.86 17.96 6.36
CA LYS A 1024 134.61 16.95 5.59
C LYS A 1024 134.35 15.53 6.09
N GLU A 1025 134.31 15.31 7.40
CA GLU A 1025 133.95 14.00 7.97
C GLU A 1025 132.51 13.59 7.59
N LYS A 1026 131.55 14.52 7.68
CA LYS A 1026 130.17 14.30 7.23
C LYS A 1026 130.06 14.02 5.74
N TYR A 1027 130.78 14.77 4.90
CA TYR A 1027 130.80 14.51 3.46
C TYR A 1027 131.32 13.11 3.17
N GLU A 1028 132.42 12.69 3.78
CA GLU A 1028 132.97 11.37 3.51
C GLU A 1028 132.07 10.21 3.98
N ALA A 1029 131.23 10.45 5.00
CA ALA A 1029 130.22 9.51 5.47
C ALA A 1029 128.97 9.39 4.55
N LEU A 1030 128.77 10.30 3.59
CA LEU A 1030 127.70 10.18 2.58
C LEU A 1030 127.95 8.96 1.66
N THR A 1031 126.88 8.31 1.22
CA THR A 1031 126.96 7.29 0.15
C THR A 1031 127.39 7.95 -1.17
N GLN A 1032 127.90 7.18 -2.14
CA GLN A 1032 128.31 7.77 -3.43
C GLN A 1032 127.14 8.50 -4.12
N ALA A 1033 125.92 7.93 -4.11
CA ALA A 1033 124.73 8.58 -4.66
C ALA A 1033 124.38 9.90 -3.93
N GLN A 1034 124.62 9.97 -2.62
CA GLN A 1034 124.44 11.21 -1.83
C GLN A 1034 125.54 12.23 -2.11
N LYS A 1035 126.80 11.79 -2.34
CA LYS A 1035 127.90 12.66 -2.78
C LYS A 1035 127.63 13.24 -4.17
N ASP A 1036 127.13 12.41 -5.09
CA ASP A 1036 126.78 12.81 -6.47
C ASP A 1036 125.63 13.84 -6.52
N PHE A 1037 124.81 13.95 -5.47
CA PHE A 1037 123.79 14.97 -5.28
C PHE A 1037 124.23 16.19 -4.45
N SER A 1038 125.43 16.20 -3.86
CA SER A 1038 125.93 17.31 -3.04
C SER A 1038 126.66 18.33 -3.91
N GLU A 1039 126.02 19.46 -4.16
CA GLU A 1039 126.52 20.54 -5.00
C GLU A 1039 127.29 21.63 -4.22
N LYS A 1040 127.19 21.69 -2.89
CA LYS A 1040 127.68 22.83 -2.09
C LYS A 1040 128.98 22.57 -1.32
N TYR A 1041 129.49 21.33 -1.34
CA TYR A 1041 130.72 20.95 -0.66
C TYR A 1041 131.96 21.79 -1.04
N SER A 1042 132.01 22.40 -2.23
CA SER A 1042 133.10 23.29 -2.65
C SER A 1042 133.32 24.48 -1.70
N LEU A 1043 132.25 24.99 -1.08
CA LEU A 1043 132.30 26.10 -0.12
C LEU A 1043 133.16 25.78 1.11
N VAL A 1044 133.35 24.50 1.45
CA VAL A 1044 134.24 24.07 2.53
C VAL A 1044 135.70 24.37 2.19
N GLY A 1045 136.10 24.21 0.93
CA GLY A 1045 137.44 24.56 0.44
C GLY A 1045 137.64 26.08 0.33
N GLU A 1046 136.62 26.81 -0.14
CA GLU A 1046 136.65 28.28 -0.15
C GLU A 1046 136.80 28.87 1.27
N LEU A 1047 136.20 28.23 2.28
CA LEU A 1047 136.37 28.59 3.68
C LEU A 1047 137.80 28.33 4.20
N GLU A 1048 138.44 27.22 3.81
CA GLU A 1048 139.84 26.97 4.13
C GLU A 1048 140.78 28.04 3.54
N GLU A 1049 140.57 28.42 2.28
CA GLU A 1049 141.36 29.48 1.64
C GLU A 1049 141.18 30.83 2.36
N LYS A 1050 139.95 31.18 2.77
CA LYS A 1050 139.70 32.37 3.61
C LYS A 1050 140.42 32.33 4.95
N ILE A 1051 140.43 31.18 5.63
CA ILE A 1051 141.11 31.00 6.93
C ILE A 1051 142.61 31.26 6.76
N SER A 1052 143.26 30.66 5.75
CA SER A 1052 144.68 30.90 5.49
C SER A 1052 144.99 32.32 5.02
N ALA A 1053 144.11 32.95 4.23
CA ALA A 1053 144.28 34.35 3.84
C ALA A 1053 144.23 35.30 5.06
N PHE A 1054 143.33 35.03 6.01
CA PHE A 1054 143.22 35.83 7.24
C PHE A 1054 144.44 35.69 8.16
N GLU A 1055 145.05 34.51 8.27
CA GLU A 1055 146.31 34.33 9.04
C GLU A 1055 147.43 35.26 8.53
N VAL A 1056 147.53 35.42 7.22
CA VAL A 1056 148.47 36.34 6.57
C VAL A 1056 148.07 37.79 6.79
N GLN A 1057 146.78 38.13 6.69
CA GLN A 1057 146.32 39.51 6.89
C GLN A 1057 146.46 39.97 8.36
N GLN A 1058 146.16 39.13 9.34
CA GLN A 1058 146.29 39.48 10.76
C GLN A 1058 147.75 39.71 11.15
N THR A 1059 148.69 38.88 10.69
CA THR A 1059 150.12 39.08 10.96
C THR A 1059 150.68 40.36 10.33
N LEU A 1060 150.10 40.84 9.22
CA LEU A 1060 150.40 42.16 8.65
C LEU A 1060 149.74 43.30 9.44
N LYS A 1061 148.49 43.13 9.89
CA LYS A 1061 147.72 44.14 10.63
C LYS A 1061 148.22 44.36 12.05
N GLU A 1062 148.60 43.33 12.78
CA GLU A 1062 149.19 43.45 14.13
C GLU A 1062 150.50 44.24 14.12
N ALA A 1063 151.32 44.02 13.08
CA ALA A 1063 152.52 44.81 12.86
C ALA A 1063 152.18 46.29 12.60
N ALA A 1064 151.12 46.58 11.84
CA ALA A 1064 150.65 47.94 11.55
C ALA A 1064 149.96 48.63 12.74
N GLU A 1065 149.16 47.93 13.54
CA GLU A 1065 148.47 48.53 14.71
C GLU A 1065 149.44 48.83 15.86
N ALA A 1066 150.55 48.08 15.97
CA ALA A 1066 151.68 48.45 16.82
C ALA A 1066 152.31 49.80 16.42
N VAL A 1067 152.01 50.33 15.23
CA VAL A 1067 152.38 51.67 14.78
C VAL A 1067 151.29 52.68 15.10
N ASP A 1068 150.03 52.39 14.75
CA ASP A 1068 148.90 53.28 14.96
C ASP A 1068 148.60 53.55 16.44
N ALA A 1069 148.81 52.58 17.32
CA ALA A 1069 148.70 52.79 18.77
C ALA A 1069 149.73 53.81 19.29
N LEU A 1070 150.89 53.91 18.64
CA LEU A 1070 151.94 54.92 18.94
C LEU A 1070 151.65 56.29 18.29
N ILE A 1071 150.57 56.39 17.51
CA ILE A 1071 150.02 57.62 16.94
C ILE A 1071 148.79 58.09 17.70
N ALA A 1072 147.76 57.24 17.85
CA ALA A 1072 146.36 57.65 18.05
C ALA A 1072 146.05 58.43 19.36
N GLY A 1073 147.02 58.62 20.26
CA GLY A 1073 146.88 59.41 21.48
C GLY A 1073 146.74 60.93 21.30
N ILE A 1074 146.32 61.42 20.12
CA ILE A 1074 146.46 62.83 19.67
C ILE A 1074 145.32 63.77 20.06
N GLY A 1075 144.07 63.32 19.96
CA GLY A 1075 142.97 64.12 19.38
C GLY A 1075 142.32 65.23 20.21
N ARG A 1076 140.98 65.36 20.04
CA ARG A 1076 140.16 66.39 20.68
C ARG A 1076 139.67 65.97 22.06
N VAL A 1077 139.52 66.98 22.91
CA VAL A 1077 138.80 66.99 24.19
C VAL A 1077 138.01 68.30 24.32
N GLU A 1078 138.28 69.14 25.33
CA GLU A 1078 137.48 70.32 25.69
C GLU A 1078 137.66 71.57 24.79
N ASN A 1079 138.85 72.16 24.56
CA ASN A 1079 140.19 71.58 24.47
C ASN A 1079 141.25 72.63 24.94
N THR A 1080 142.43 72.28 25.46
CA THR A 1080 142.88 71.01 26.06
C THR A 1080 144.35 70.70 25.71
N SER A 1081 144.83 69.49 26.01
CA SER A 1081 146.18 69.33 26.62
C SER A 1081 147.10 68.23 26.07
N ALA A 1082 146.87 66.95 26.38
CA ALA A 1082 147.92 65.93 26.47
C ALA A 1082 147.68 64.56 25.75
N PHE A 1083 147.70 64.37 24.42
CA PHE A 1083 147.77 65.28 23.27
C PHE A 1083 149.17 65.89 22.99
N LYS A 1084 149.45 66.16 21.70
CA LYS A 1084 150.76 66.18 20.99
C LYS A 1084 151.74 65.04 21.28
N ASN A 1085 152.16 64.76 22.52
CA ASN A 1085 153.43 64.05 22.72
C ASN A 1085 153.41 62.57 22.28
N LYS A 1086 152.21 61.97 22.21
CA LYS A 1086 151.92 60.61 21.75
C LYS A 1086 151.93 60.51 20.20
N ILE A 1087 152.91 61.12 19.51
CA ILE A 1087 152.95 61.26 18.04
C ILE A 1087 154.23 60.66 17.40
N ASP A 1088 155.33 60.52 18.14
CA ASP A 1088 156.66 60.32 17.53
C ASP A 1088 157.06 58.84 17.36
N ALA A 1089 156.82 58.00 18.39
CA ALA A 1089 157.22 56.59 18.38
C ALA A 1089 156.59 55.80 17.21
N ALA A 1090 155.41 56.26 16.78
CA ALA A 1090 154.80 56.06 15.47
C ALA A 1090 155.78 55.84 14.32
N ARG A 1091 156.71 56.76 14.07
CA ARG A 1091 157.42 56.76 12.77
C ARG A 1091 158.42 55.61 12.65
N ALA A 1092 159.11 55.26 13.75
CA ALA A 1092 160.07 54.16 13.73
C ALA A 1092 159.40 52.79 13.54
N ALA A 1093 158.20 52.62 14.11
CA ALA A 1093 157.44 51.38 13.95
C ALA A 1093 156.89 51.24 12.51
N TYR A 1094 156.49 52.34 11.86
CA TYR A 1094 156.08 52.37 10.44
C TYR A 1094 157.15 51.83 9.49
N ASP A 1095 158.42 52.18 9.73
CA ASP A 1095 159.51 51.86 8.80
C ASP A 1095 159.96 50.39 8.85
N ALA A 1096 159.69 49.67 9.94
CA ALA A 1096 160.06 48.25 10.11
C ALA A 1096 159.14 47.25 9.38
N LEU A 1097 157.96 47.70 8.92
CA LEU A 1097 156.92 46.85 8.36
C LEU A 1097 157.22 46.33 6.94
N SER A 1098 156.55 45.25 6.50
CA SER A 1098 156.53 44.84 5.09
C SER A 1098 155.83 45.88 4.21
N ALA A 1099 155.88 45.75 2.88
CA ALA A 1099 155.23 46.72 1.98
C ALA A 1099 153.70 46.77 2.18
N GLU A 1100 153.10 45.64 2.49
CA GLU A 1100 151.67 45.44 2.73
C GLU A 1100 151.29 45.99 4.11
N ALA A 1101 152.04 45.64 5.16
CA ALA A 1101 151.81 46.17 6.50
C ALA A 1101 152.04 47.70 6.57
N LYS A 1102 153.00 48.25 5.82
CA LYS A 1102 153.17 49.73 5.67
C LYS A 1102 151.90 50.41 5.15
N ALA A 1103 151.16 49.78 4.25
CA ALA A 1103 149.94 50.34 3.67
C ALA A 1103 148.75 50.36 4.65
N LEU A 1104 148.81 49.64 5.77
CA LEU A 1104 147.74 49.53 6.75
C LEU A 1104 147.79 50.55 7.90
N VAL A 1105 148.89 51.31 8.04
CA VAL A 1105 149.07 52.29 9.13
C VAL A 1105 148.20 53.53 8.87
N SER A 1106 147.04 53.54 9.50
CA SER A 1106 145.95 54.47 9.27
C SER A 1106 146.08 55.77 10.04
N GLY A 1107 146.89 55.85 11.10
CA GLY A 1107 147.19 57.02 11.93
C GLY A 1107 147.86 58.17 11.18
N LEU A 1108 148.02 58.00 9.87
CA LEU A 1108 147.95 59.11 8.92
C LEU A 1108 146.50 59.83 8.84
N SER A 1109 145.28 59.32 9.33
CA SER A 1109 143.73 59.66 9.22
C SER A 1109 142.69 59.00 10.31
N ALA A 1110 141.29 58.73 10.40
CA ALA A 1110 139.87 58.78 9.74
C ALA A 1110 138.53 58.55 10.71
N LEU A 1111 137.17 58.47 10.32
CA LEU A 1111 135.85 58.27 11.17
C LEU A 1111 134.35 57.99 10.54
N GLU A 1112 133.15 57.84 11.28
CA GLU A 1112 131.63 57.66 10.83
C GLU A 1112 130.37 57.27 11.84
N LYS A 1113 129.05 56.95 11.44
CA LYS A 1113 127.64 57.05 12.18
C LYS A 1113 126.42 55.94 12.05
N ALA A 1114 125.06 56.20 12.35
CA ALA A 1114 123.87 55.27 12.74
C ALA A 1114 122.32 55.48 12.26
N GLU A 1115 121.17 55.02 12.95
CA GLU A 1115 119.63 55.24 12.69
C GLU A 1115 118.49 54.28 13.39
N SER A 1116 117.13 54.19 13.02
CA SER A 1116 115.91 53.59 13.81
C SER A 1116 114.53 53.05 13.12
N ASP A 1117 113.34 52.78 13.81
CA ASP A 1117 112.16 51.78 13.53
C ASP A 1117 110.56 52.12 13.65
N TYR A 1118 109.55 51.13 13.69
CA TYR A 1118 107.99 51.29 13.67
C TYR A 1118 106.97 50.08 14.08
N ALA A 1119 105.57 50.18 14.05
CA ALA A 1119 104.50 49.19 14.58
C ALA A 1119 103.01 49.03 13.91
N ALA A 1120 101.98 48.26 14.47
CA ALA A 1120 100.65 47.77 13.85
C ALA A 1120 99.32 47.44 14.74
N LEU A 1121 98.14 46.91 14.20
CA LEU A 1121 96.72 46.62 14.78
C LEU A 1121 95.93 45.37 14.13
N GLN A 1122 94.62 44.88 14.25
CA GLN A 1122 93.25 45.10 14.91
C GLN A 1122 92.20 43.86 14.78
N GLU A 1123 90.94 43.88 15.34
CA GLU A 1123 89.56 43.33 14.88
C GLU A 1123 88.64 42.26 15.65
N SER A 1124 87.34 42.02 15.23
CA SER A 1124 86.18 41.20 15.81
C SER A 1124 85.06 40.80 14.76
N SER A 1125 83.84 40.14 14.87
CA SER A 1125 82.84 39.53 15.85
C SER A 1125 82.12 38.26 15.21
N GLU A 1126 80.91 37.63 15.41
CA GLU A 1126 79.56 37.62 16.14
C GLU A 1126 79.01 36.11 16.12
N GLY A 1127 77.79 35.51 16.31
CA GLY A 1127 76.30 35.67 16.54
C GLY A 1127 75.59 34.30 16.16
N SER A 1128 74.34 33.76 16.36
CA SER A 1128 72.95 33.88 16.98
C SER A 1128 72.31 32.41 16.99
N GLU A 1129 71.06 31.94 17.29
CA GLU A 1129 69.66 32.33 17.68
C GLU A 1129 69.13 31.29 18.76
N SER A 1130 67.97 30.59 18.91
CA SER A 1130 66.58 30.37 18.35
C SER A 1130 65.67 29.62 19.41
N GLY A 1131 64.42 29.16 19.15
CA GLY A 1131 63.62 28.33 20.12
C GLY A 1131 62.18 27.83 19.77
N SER A 1132 61.60 26.93 20.62
CA SER A 1132 60.23 26.31 20.57
C SER A 1132 59.88 25.60 21.93
N SER A 1133 58.75 24.94 22.26
CA SER A 1133 57.51 24.50 21.56
C SER A 1133 56.25 24.43 22.51
N SER A 1134 55.42 23.37 22.46
CA SER A 1134 54.10 23.15 23.13
C SER A 1134 53.70 21.66 22.97
N LYS A 1135 52.86 20.91 23.74
CA LYS A 1135 52.03 21.03 24.97
C LYS A 1135 51.93 19.59 25.57
N ALA A 1136 51.17 19.14 26.59
CA ALA A 1136 50.19 19.63 27.57
C ALA A 1136 50.12 18.57 28.71
N ASP A 1137 49.66 18.80 29.94
CA ASP A 1137 49.58 19.98 30.83
C ASP A 1137 49.43 19.41 32.27
N SER A 1138 50.17 19.80 33.31
CA SER A 1138 51.46 20.51 33.42
C SER A 1138 52.08 20.11 34.79
N GLY A 1139 53.26 20.55 35.24
CA GLY A 1139 54.18 21.56 34.70
C GLY A 1139 55.32 21.93 35.66
N CYS A 1140 55.78 21.00 36.53
CA CYS A 1140 56.84 21.25 37.52
C CYS A 1140 57.80 20.05 37.60
N GLY A 1141 59.11 20.30 37.77
CA GLY A 1141 60.09 19.25 38.11
C GLY A 1141 61.48 19.44 37.50
N SER A 1142 62.40 20.01 38.28
CA SER A 1142 63.76 20.36 37.83
C SER A 1142 64.79 19.22 37.99
N SER A 1143 65.73 19.15 37.04
CA SER A 1143 67.19 18.99 37.27
C SER A 1143 67.81 17.67 37.81
N ILE A 1144 69.16 17.66 37.78
CA ILE A 1144 70.15 16.68 38.32
C ILE A 1144 70.44 15.48 37.37
N GLY A 1145 71.70 15.17 37.01
CA GLY A 1145 72.96 15.93 37.18
C GLY A 1145 74.25 15.08 37.23
N ALA A 1146 75.36 15.67 36.75
CA ALA A 1146 76.77 15.26 36.99
C ALA A 1146 77.24 13.92 36.34
N LEU A 1147 78.54 13.70 36.02
CA LEU A 1147 79.73 14.56 36.03
C LEU A 1147 80.78 14.05 35.01
N GLY A 1148 81.56 14.94 34.39
CA GLY A 1148 82.71 14.58 33.56
C GLY A 1148 83.48 15.81 33.05
N GLY A 1149 84.64 16.11 33.64
CA GLY A 1149 85.56 17.15 33.16
C GLY A 1149 86.72 16.56 32.35
N LEU A 1150 87.56 17.36 31.68
CA LEU A 1150 87.59 18.83 31.62
C LEU A 1150 88.32 19.29 30.33
N MET A 1151 87.72 20.23 29.59
CA MET A 1151 88.29 21.37 28.81
C MET A 1151 89.67 21.27 28.09
N ALA A 1152 89.91 21.90 26.92
CA ALA A 1152 89.03 22.53 25.92
C ALA A 1152 89.81 23.00 24.66
N THR A 1153 89.10 23.13 23.53
CA THR A 1153 89.15 24.21 22.48
C THR A 1153 90.51 24.64 21.85
N VAL A 1154 90.72 24.47 20.52
CA VAL A 1154 90.41 25.42 19.40
C VAL A 1154 91.46 26.56 19.29
N VAL A 1155 91.95 27.02 18.11
CA VAL A 1155 91.39 27.95 17.09
C VAL A 1155 92.12 27.65 15.75
N LEU A 1156 91.48 27.12 14.71
CA LEU A 1156 90.62 27.76 13.68
C LEU A 1156 91.33 28.72 12.69
N ALA A 1157 91.21 28.38 11.39
CA ALA A 1157 91.08 29.32 10.28
C ALA A 1157 89.86 28.84 9.47
N ALA A 1158 88.74 29.59 9.36
CA ALA A 1158 88.54 30.90 8.72
C ALA A 1158 88.33 30.77 7.20
N GLY A 1159 87.08 30.99 6.78
CA GLY A 1159 86.57 30.83 5.41
C GLY A 1159 85.05 30.79 5.43
N ALA A 1160 84.41 31.96 5.30
CA ALA A 1160 83.01 32.16 5.64
C ALA A 1160 82.10 32.42 4.41
N ALA A 1161 80.79 32.47 4.68
CA ALA A 1161 79.74 33.14 3.90
C ALA A 1161 79.26 32.48 2.57
N LEU A 1162 77.97 32.55 2.18
CA LEU A 1162 76.72 32.67 2.96
C LEU A 1162 75.48 32.43 2.04
N ALA A 1163 74.41 31.91 2.66
CA ALA A 1163 72.99 32.22 2.38
C ALA A 1163 72.24 31.75 1.10
N ALA A 1164 70.93 31.55 1.33
CA ALA A 1164 69.78 31.92 0.47
C ALA A 1164 69.31 30.99 -0.67
N LYS A 1165 67.99 30.85 -0.95
CA LYS A 1165 66.78 30.97 -0.09
C LYS A 1165 65.49 30.53 -0.84
N LYS A 1166 64.59 29.83 -0.13
CA LYS A 1166 63.11 29.97 -0.10
C LYS A 1166 62.21 29.77 -1.35
N LYS A 1167 60.97 29.37 -1.04
CA LYS A 1167 59.66 29.61 -1.73
C LYS A 1167 59.35 28.78 -2.98
N SER A 1168 58.07 28.51 -3.30
CA SER A 1168 56.81 28.78 -2.55
C SER A 1168 55.65 27.86 -2.94
N ASP A 1169 54.78 27.61 -1.97
CA ASP A 1169 53.33 27.92 -1.99
C ASP A 1169 52.70 28.20 -3.38
N ASP A 1170 51.62 27.48 -3.75
CA ASP A 1170 50.25 27.99 -3.57
C ASP A 1170 49.16 26.89 -3.68
N LYS A 1171 48.13 26.97 -2.82
CA LYS A 1171 46.85 26.23 -2.77
C LYS A 1171 46.85 24.71 -2.57
#